data_AF-A0A7W0HAP4-F1
#
_entry.id   AF-A0A7W0HAP4-F1
#
_cell.length_a   1.000
_cell.length_b   1.000
_cell.length_c   1.000
_cell.angle_alpha   90.00
_cell.angle_beta   90.00
_cell.angle_gamma   90.00
#
_symmetry.space_group_name_H-M   'P 1'
#
loop_
_entity.id
_entity.type
_entity.pdbx_description
1 polymer ?
#
loop_
_entity_poly.entity_id
_entity_poly.type
_entity_poly.pdbx_seq_one_letter_code
_entity_poly.pdbx_strand_id
1 'polypeptide(L)'
;MPKLCTKTVAMAALSAMGAVVVFGSTTPSGGAAAGSPRVSASTPLGDPAPAQGRDLPGLATDPADPRHVVEIDEDFLRGQCTFRTTFDGGTTWTGGDLTVAGPSGENALGDDPVVRDDPAAADPALPAPTRPPCDSSDSGGFAHFSQSVAFGSGQNTYTTFSVDNSVVVARSPDGGKSWDPATVAIGAPPDTRPFDVRPRLAVAADPGGDRIYLAAAGAGGDDGQGRRRLVATRSDDGGTTWTPVVDVQGETDNVREPAQPAVAPDGTVYLAWRNGPGPGADEVVVAKSVDGARTWSRSRAGEARSPTSPEGSGQSDGGFPFVAVDGATGAVHLVYRGEHDGGTDISHTRSNDGGSTWSPPRPVSDDAPRADTRHFVPRMSIAADGRLDVVWTDTRSSYRSPVAYGDVWYSSSADGGQTFTRNRRINDHSLRLGPGSVAQSFAAPVLTPLGDDRLLFAWGDSRNGGTGTGVDADAHATGDVYMATAELGATGAVPESAFPDTSPEQLSVDLSRLAFPGGAGKSGSQRTTRVVVVNATDDTGLALSAAVLARANESPLLLARSTDLTSEQKDEVARLAPGGAYLVGAASRLSDRVVASLADAGATDTQRIAGIDAADTARRIALMLDSRDAGARSRGEPAFDGAVIVNSQTGDAATGSALAAALRMPVLFAQRDGVPPATTEALDALAIETTLVVGGPESVGDEVLEGLPGGKRLGGADPTLTSEAVAVEARERNVPTNVVYVTDGERPIDQAALGATVARVGGLMLAEPNADVDAARSSLDRLGLTAAVDRLVVVRSDTTGASSGLRLVLAALIFLLGVAIMLIALSHREKGPTEIAGSETGLSRSRVRGRSG
;
A
#
# COMPACT_ATOMS: atom_id res chain seq x y z
N MET A 1 -10.02 -54.13 43.19
CA MET A 1 -11.19 -53.83 42.33
C MET A 1 -10.64 -53.52 40.95
N PRO A 2 -10.89 -54.37 39.95
CA PRO A 2 -9.85 -54.67 38.97
C PRO A 2 -9.83 -53.72 37.76
N LYS A 3 -8.60 -53.49 37.29
CA LYS A 3 -8.22 -52.93 35.99
C LYS A 3 -8.07 -54.05 34.95
N LEU A 4 -8.01 -53.61 33.69
CA LEU A 4 -7.60 -54.25 32.42
C LEU A 4 -8.68 -55.07 31.70
N CYS A 5 -9.06 -54.69 30.48
CA CYS A 5 -8.25 -54.84 29.27
C CYS A 5 -8.91 -54.23 28.01
N THR A 6 -8.02 -53.85 27.10
CA THR A 6 -8.07 -53.39 25.70
C THR A 6 -9.13 -54.05 24.78
N LYS A 7 -9.76 -53.29 23.86
CA LYS A 7 -9.66 -53.44 22.38
C LYS A 7 -10.76 -52.70 21.58
N THR A 8 -10.29 -52.14 20.48
CA THR A 8 -10.90 -51.67 19.21
C THR A 8 -12.14 -52.43 18.72
N VAL A 9 -13.15 -51.73 18.17
CA VAL A 9 -14.04 -52.26 17.11
C VAL A 9 -14.48 -51.15 16.14
N ALA A 10 -14.43 -51.52 14.85
CA ALA A 10 -14.75 -50.75 13.66
C ALA A 10 -16.26 -50.70 13.33
N MET A 11 -16.61 -49.74 12.47
CA MET A 11 -17.91 -49.57 11.79
C MET A 11 -18.30 -50.74 10.89
N ALA A 12 -19.61 -51.03 10.82
CA ALA A 12 -20.44 -51.16 9.60
C ALA A 12 -21.90 -51.44 10.03
N ALA A 13 -22.82 -50.48 9.88
CA ALA A 13 -23.77 -50.34 8.76
C ALA A 13 -24.99 -51.28 8.83
N LEU A 14 -26.20 -50.72 8.96
CA LEU A 14 -27.27 -50.91 7.96
C LEU A 14 -28.47 -49.96 8.17
N SER A 15 -29.05 -49.60 7.03
CA SER A 15 -30.03 -48.55 6.73
C SER A 15 -31.47 -48.81 7.18
N ALA A 16 -32.25 -47.73 7.30
CA ALA A 16 -33.69 -47.74 7.00
C ALA A 16 -34.13 -46.37 6.45
N MET A 17 -34.66 -46.37 5.23
CA MET A 17 -35.30 -45.22 4.55
C MET A 17 -36.66 -44.89 5.17
N GLY A 18 -36.94 -43.60 5.32
CA GLY A 18 -38.29 -43.06 5.51
C GLY A 18 -38.39 -41.73 4.75
N ALA A 19 -39.28 -41.68 3.76
CA ALA A 19 -39.47 -40.55 2.85
C ALA A 19 -40.06 -39.32 3.56
N VAL A 20 -39.50 -38.14 3.29
CA VAL A 20 -40.07 -36.84 3.65
C VAL A 20 -40.39 -36.07 2.38
N VAL A 21 -41.62 -35.56 2.34
CA VAL A 21 -42.21 -34.76 1.26
C VAL A 21 -41.48 -33.41 1.17
N VAL A 22 -40.92 -33.11 -0.01
CA VAL A 22 -40.26 -31.84 -0.32
C VAL A 22 -41.32 -30.82 -0.75
N PHE A 23 -41.52 -29.77 0.05
CA PHE A 23 -42.09 -28.53 -0.44
C PHE A 23 -40.99 -27.76 -1.18
N GLY A 24 -41.23 -27.47 -2.46
CA GLY A 24 -40.31 -26.72 -3.30
C GLY A 24 -40.17 -25.28 -2.80
N SER A 25 -39.03 -24.97 -2.18
CA SER A 25 -38.48 -23.63 -2.18
C SER A 25 -37.74 -23.44 -3.50
N THR A 26 -38.14 -22.43 -4.26
CA THR A 26 -37.32 -21.88 -5.33
C THR A 26 -36.07 -21.30 -4.68
N THR A 27 -34.99 -22.06 -4.65
CA THR A 27 -33.64 -21.54 -4.45
C THR A 27 -33.43 -20.41 -5.46
N PRO A 28 -33.04 -19.20 -5.04
CA PRO A 28 -32.43 -18.27 -5.97
C PRO A 28 -31.26 -19.02 -6.60
N SER A 29 -31.23 -19.04 -7.93
CA SER A 29 -30.10 -19.52 -8.71
C SER A 29 -28.82 -18.98 -8.09
N GLY A 30 -27.90 -19.88 -7.75
CA GLY A 30 -26.61 -19.53 -7.17
C GLY A 30 -25.99 -18.40 -7.99
N GLY A 31 -25.66 -17.31 -7.30
CA GLY A 31 -24.74 -16.33 -7.84
C GLY A 31 -23.50 -17.10 -8.26
N ALA A 32 -23.14 -17.01 -9.54
CA ALA A 32 -21.84 -17.43 -9.99
C ALA A 32 -20.83 -16.85 -8.99
N ALA A 33 -19.93 -17.68 -8.47
CA ALA A 33 -18.81 -17.18 -7.70
C ALA A 33 -18.15 -16.10 -8.55
N ALA A 34 -18.35 -14.83 -8.19
CA ALA A 34 -17.73 -13.72 -8.90
C ALA A 34 -16.23 -14.02 -8.89
N GLY A 35 -15.63 -14.13 -10.08
CA GLY A 35 -14.19 -14.38 -10.20
C GLY A 35 -13.43 -13.37 -9.35
N SER A 36 -12.33 -13.80 -8.73
CA SER A 36 -11.50 -12.92 -7.91
C SER A 36 -11.16 -11.63 -8.68
N PRO A 37 -11.23 -10.46 -8.03
CA PRO A 37 -11.01 -9.20 -8.70
C PRO A 37 -9.58 -9.08 -9.20
N ARG A 38 -9.40 -8.44 -10.36
CA ARG A 38 -8.09 -8.08 -10.89
C ARG A 38 -7.78 -6.62 -10.63
N VAL A 39 -6.74 -6.37 -9.87
CA VAL A 39 -6.29 -5.03 -9.47
C VAL A 39 -5.27 -4.51 -10.49
N SER A 40 -5.35 -3.23 -10.83
CA SER A 40 -4.35 -2.55 -11.65
C SER A 40 -3.03 -2.37 -10.89
N ALA A 41 -1.97 -1.96 -11.60
CA ALA A 41 -0.78 -1.43 -10.93
C ALA A 41 -1.17 -0.20 -10.08
N SER A 42 -0.44 0.02 -8.98
CA SER A 42 -0.65 1.22 -8.17
C SER A 42 -0.02 2.43 -8.87
N THR A 43 -0.77 3.51 -9.01
CA THR A 43 -0.31 4.75 -9.67
C THR A 43 -0.46 5.95 -8.74
N PRO A 44 0.52 6.86 -8.67
CA PRO A 44 0.36 8.11 -7.93
C PRO A 44 -0.75 8.96 -8.58
N LEU A 45 -1.52 9.67 -7.77
CA LEU A 45 -2.56 10.57 -8.22
C LEU A 45 -1.94 11.90 -8.69
N GLY A 46 -1.51 11.98 -9.94
CA GLY A 46 -0.81 13.14 -10.50
C GLY A 46 0.69 12.89 -10.67
N ASP A 47 1.48 13.94 -10.88
CA ASP A 47 2.91 13.79 -11.15
C ASP A 47 3.66 13.39 -9.87
N PRO A 48 4.39 12.26 -9.85
CA PRO A 48 5.15 11.84 -8.67
C PRO A 48 6.36 12.77 -8.51
N ALA A 49 6.28 13.72 -7.57
CA ALA A 49 7.45 14.48 -7.15
C ALA A 49 8.06 13.85 -5.87
N PRO A 50 9.40 13.90 -5.67
CA PRO A 50 10.09 13.24 -4.55
C PRO A 50 9.76 13.76 -3.15
N ALA A 51 8.93 14.80 -3.03
CA ALA A 51 8.62 15.49 -1.79
C ALA A 51 7.20 16.05 -1.84
N GLN A 52 6.21 15.20 -2.11
CA GLN A 52 4.81 15.54 -1.89
C GLN A 52 4.39 15.02 -0.52
N GLY A 53 3.53 15.78 0.17
CA GLY A 53 2.98 15.42 1.47
C GLY A 53 1.48 15.24 1.38
N ARG A 54 1.00 14.60 0.29
CA ARG A 54 -0.43 14.40 0.04
C ARG A 54 -0.89 13.13 0.75
N ASP A 55 -1.88 13.25 1.61
CA ASP A 55 -2.50 12.10 2.29
C ASP A 55 -3.97 12.40 2.66
N LEU A 56 -4.60 11.50 3.40
CA LEU A 56 -6.01 11.55 3.78
C LEU A 56 -6.97 11.63 2.57
N PRO A 57 -6.83 10.73 1.56
CA PRO A 57 -7.69 10.77 0.40
C PRO A 57 -9.15 10.50 0.78
N GLY A 58 -10.07 11.30 0.24
CA GLY A 58 -11.51 11.05 0.20
C GLY A 58 -11.96 10.85 -1.24
N LEU A 59 -12.90 9.93 -1.48
CA LEU A 59 -13.43 9.64 -2.82
C LEU A 59 -14.96 9.64 -2.83
N ALA A 60 -15.55 10.24 -3.86
CA ALA A 60 -16.95 10.07 -4.20
C ALA A 60 -17.12 9.95 -5.71
N THR A 61 -18.00 9.03 -6.13
CA THR A 61 -18.42 8.87 -7.52
C THR A 61 -19.78 9.52 -7.71
N ASP A 62 -19.97 10.20 -8.84
CA ASP A 62 -21.25 10.78 -9.24
C ASP A 62 -22.27 9.65 -9.46
N PRO A 63 -23.39 9.62 -8.71
CA PRO A 63 -24.42 8.61 -8.90
C PRO A 63 -25.03 8.58 -10.31
N ALA A 64 -24.90 9.66 -11.09
CA ALA A 64 -25.42 9.77 -12.45
C ALA A 64 -24.40 9.40 -13.55
N ASP A 65 -23.09 9.45 -13.26
CA ASP A 65 -22.03 9.04 -14.20
C ASP A 65 -20.88 8.37 -13.43
N PRO A 66 -20.73 7.03 -13.48
CA PRO A 66 -19.67 6.32 -12.77
C PRO A 66 -18.25 6.65 -13.24
N ARG A 67 -18.10 7.42 -14.33
CA ARG A 67 -16.79 7.91 -14.80
C ARG A 67 -16.42 9.26 -14.17
N HIS A 68 -17.36 9.89 -13.48
CA HIS A 68 -17.16 11.18 -12.82
C HIS A 68 -16.88 10.94 -11.34
N VAL A 69 -15.64 11.22 -10.92
CA VAL A 69 -15.18 11.00 -9.55
C VAL A 69 -14.49 12.26 -9.06
N VAL A 70 -14.77 12.61 -7.80
CA VAL A 70 -14.08 13.67 -7.07
C VAL A 70 -13.25 13.04 -5.97
N GLU A 71 -11.99 13.41 -5.96
CA GLU A 71 -11.00 13.11 -4.95
C GLU A 71 -10.64 14.38 -4.19
N ILE A 72 -10.40 14.25 -2.89
CA ILE A 72 -9.96 15.32 -2.02
C ILE A 72 -8.82 14.80 -1.14
N ASP A 73 -7.80 15.63 -0.88
CA ASP A 73 -6.68 15.28 0.01
C ASP A 73 -6.17 16.50 0.78
N GLU A 74 -5.26 16.23 1.72
CA GLU A 74 -4.47 17.25 2.39
C GLU A 74 -3.01 17.17 1.92
N ASP A 75 -2.46 18.29 1.48
CA ASP A 75 -1.04 18.48 1.20
C ASP A 75 -0.37 19.16 2.39
N PHE A 76 0.16 18.32 3.30
CA PHE A 76 0.84 18.73 4.53
C PHE A 76 2.07 19.61 4.28
N LEU A 77 2.72 19.48 3.12
CA LEU A 77 3.92 20.28 2.81
C LEU A 77 3.58 21.68 2.33
N ARG A 78 2.39 21.87 1.73
CA ARG A 78 1.91 23.18 1.28
C ARG A 78 0.90 23.83 2.22
N GLY A 79 0.47 23.12 3.27
CA GLY A 79 -0.64 23.56 4.12
C GLY A 79 -1.93 23.78 3.31
N GLN A 80 -2.17 22.94 2.31
CA GLN A 80 -3.33 23.06 1.42
C GLN A 80 -4.24 21.86 1.57
N CYS A 81 -5.54 22.11 1.50
CA CYS A 81 -6.49 21.06 1.20
C CYS A 81 -6.80 21.12 -0.29
N THR A 82 -6.67 19.99 -0.98
CA THR A 82 -6.70 19.93 -2.44
C THR A 82 -7.88 19.09 -2.92
N PHE A 83 -8.26 19.28 -4.18
CA PHE A 83 -9.23 18.44 -4.85
C PHE A 83 -8.71 18.05 -6.23
N ARG A 84 -9.14 16.87 -6.70
CA ARG A 84 -8.99 16.43 -8.08
C ARG A 84 -10.27 15.80 -8.57
N THR A 85 -10.53 15.97 -9.85
CA THR A 85 -11.74 15.48 -10.49
C THR A 85 -11.37 14.80 -11.80
N THR A 86 -12.00 13.68 -12.04
CA THR A 86 -11.94 12.94 -13.30
C THR A 86 -13.34 12.83 -13.90
N PHE A 87 -13.44 12.81 -15.23
CA PHE A 87 -14.66 12.56 -15.99
C PHE A 87 -14.53 11.35 -16.93
N ASP A 88 -13.44 10.59 -16.77
CA ASP A 88 -13.07 9.43 -17.60
C ASP A 88 -12.73 8.18 -16.76
N GLY A 89 -13.24 8.12 -15.53
CA GLY A 89 -13.10 6.98 -14.64
C GLY A 89 -11.69 6.82 -14.06
N GLY A 90 -11.00 7.94 -13.84
CA GLY A 90 -9.69 7.99 -13.19
C GLY A 90 -8.49 7.90 -14.13
N THR A 91 -8.69 8.03 -15.44
CA THR A 91 -7.59 8.00 -16.42
C THR A 91 -6.87 9.35 -16.46
N THR A 92 -7.61 10.45 -16.41
CA THR A 92 -7.08 11.81 -16.30
C THR A 92 -7.74 12.55 -15.15
N TRP A 93 -6.94 13.41 -14.50
CA TRP A 93 -7.35 14.17 -13.32
C TRP A 93 -7.01 15.64 -13.49
N THR A 94 -7.93 16.51 -13.12
CA THR A 94 -7.73 17.96 -13.04
C THR A 94 -8.02 18.41 -11.63
N GLY A 95 -7.21 19.29 -11.05
CA GLY A 95 -7.37 19.68 -9.65
C GLY A 95 -6.85 21.07 -9.34
N GLY A 96 -7.01 21.44 -8.07
CA GLY A 96 -6.57 22.70 -7.50
C GLY A 96 -6.68 22.69 -5.98
N ASP A 97 -6.47 23.86 -5.37
CA ASP A 97 -6.56 24.04 -3.93
C ASP A 97 -7.96 24.56 -3.54
N LEU A 98 -8.51 24.06 -2.44
CA LEU A 98 -9.71 24.59 -1.81
C LEU A 98 -9.39 25.94 -1.15
N THR A 99 -10.38 26.79 -0.98
CA THR A 99 -10.21 28.12 -0.35
C THR A 99 -11.27 28.37 0.71
N VAL A 100 -11.03 29.33 1.60
CA VAL A 100 -11.99 29.77 2.63
C VAL A 100 -12.31 31.25 2.43
N ALA A 101 -13.56 31.64 2.67
CA ALA A 101 -13.96 33.04 2.68
C ALA A 101 -13.31 33.80 3.87
N GLY A 102 -12.47 34.81 3.61
CA GLY A 102 -11.81 35.58 4.67
C GLY A 102 -12.73 36.58 5.41
N PRO A 103 -12.40 36.99 6.65
CA PRO A 103 -13.15 38.03 7.35
C PRO A 103 -12.90 39.42 6.76
N SER A 104 -13.97 40.20 6.59
CA SER A 104 -13.90 41.65 6.38
C SER A 104 -13.81 42.37 7.74
N GLY A 105 -12.61 42.55 8.32
CA GLY A 105 -12.44 43.43 9.48
C GLY A 105 -11.25 43.13 10.41
N GLU A 106 -10.71 44.19 11.02
CA GLU A 106 -9.44 44.33 11.76
C GLU A 106 -9.23 43.47 13.03
N ASN A 107 -10.07 42.48 13.33
CA ASN A 107 -10.01 41.72 14.60
C ASN A 107 -9.88 40.20 14.43
N ALA A 108 -9.32 39.72 13.33
CA ALA A 108 -8.92 38.32 13.21
C ALA A 108 -7.41 38.23 13.45
N LEU A 109 -7.02 37.91 14.68
CA LEU A 109 -5.79 37.24 15.13
C LEU A 109 -5.64 37.50 16.64
N GLY A 110 -5.73 36.44 17.44
CA GLY A 110 -4.93 36.41 18.67
C GLY A 110 -3.48 36.36 18.24
N ASP A 111 -2.65 37.24 18.80
CA ASP A 111 -1.24 37.41 18.46
C ASP A 111 -0.46 36.08 18.58
N ASP A 112 -0.29 35.34 17.47
CA ASP A 112 0.77 34.33 17.35
C ASP A 112 1.89 34.87 16.43
N PRO A 113 3.08 35.16 16.98
CA PRO A 113 4.15 35.87 16.26
C PRO A 113 4.98 34.99 15.30
N VAL A 114 4.66 33.70 15.10
CA VAL A 114 5.54 32.77 14.35
C VAL A 114 5.31 32.78 12.82
N VAL A 115 4.14 33.23 12.32
CA VAL A 115 3.81 33.18 10.87
C VAL A 115 3.94 34.55 10.19
N ARG A 116 5.13 35.18 10.26
CA ARG A 116 5.31 36.52 9.65
C ARG A 116 6.44 36.72 8.66
N ASP A 117 7.23 35.71 8.32
CA ASP A 117 8.41 35.91 7.47
C ASP A 117 8.46 35.05 6.18
N ASP A 118 7.33 34.69 5.57
CA ASP A 118 7.32 34.23 4.17
C ASP A 118 6.77 35.29 3.20
N PRO A 119 7.64 35.98 2.42
CA PRO A 119 7.22 36.94 1.41
C PRO A 119 6.53 36.32 0.19
N ALA A 120 6.45 34.98 0.06
CA ALA A 120 5.84 34.29 -1.07
C ALA A 120 4.32 34.09 -0.96
N ALA A 121 3.71 34.35 0.21
CA ALA A 121 2.28 34.15 0.45
C ALA A 121 1.35 35.24 -0.13
N ALA A 122 1.89 36.23 -0.85
CA ALA A 122 1.10 37.27 -1.51
C ALA A 122 1.11 37.07 -3.02
N ASP A 123 0.24 36.19 -3.53
CA ASP A 123 -0.10 36.17 -4.95
C ASP A 123 -1.04 37.35 -5.26
N PRO A 124 -0.61 38.35 -6.05
CA PRO A 124 -1.43 39.50 -6.40
C PRO A 124 -2.58 39.19 -7.39
N ALA A 125 -2.75 37.93 -7.83
CA ALA A 125 -3.81 37.51 -8.73
C ALA A 125 -5.14 37.10 -8.05
N LEU A 126 -5.20 37.00 -6.71
CA LEU A 126 -6.41 36.56 -5.99
C LEU A 126 -7.37 37.74 -5.67
N PRO A 127 -8.66 37.70 -6.12
CA PRO A 127 -9.63 38.75 -5.82
C PRO A 127 -10.26 38.59 -4.41
N ALA A 128 -10.02 39.58 -3.51
CA ALA A 128 -10.45 39.62 -2.08
C ALA A 128 -9.95 38.41 -1.25
N PRO A 129 -9.70 38.51 0.07
CA PRO A 129 -8.71 37.65 0.71
C PRO A 129 -9.26 36.23 0.96
N THR A 130 -9.18 35.37 -0.06
CA THR A 130 -9.23 33.92 0.10
C THR A 130 -7.91 33.49 0.74
N ARG A 131 -7.98 32.59 1.72
CA ARG A 131 -6.80 32.05 2.42
C ARG A 131 -6.67 30.56 2.17
N PRO A 132 -5.44 30.02 2.18
CA PRO A 132 -5.18 28.60 2.35
C PRO A 132 -5.96 28.03 3.55
N PRO A 133 -6.79 27.00 3.36
CA PRO A 133 -7.62 26.45 4.42
C PRO A 133 -6.84 25.67 5.48
N CYS A 134 -5.66 25.15 5.13
CA CYS A 134 -4.97 24.10 5.90
C CYS A 134 -3.54 24.52 6.30
N ASP A 135 -3.31 25.84 6.38
CA ASP A 135 -2.05 26.49 6.78
C ASP A 135 -2.01 26.76 8.31
N SER A 136 -3.15 26.69 9.00
CA SER A 136 -3.18 26.78 10.46
C SER A 136 -2.77 25.44 11.07
N SER A 137 -1.49 25.38 11.40
CA SER A 137 -1.05 24.63 12.57
C SER A 137 -1.83 25.15 13.78
N ASP A 138 -2.93 24.47 14.15
CA ASP A 138 -3.39 24.53 15.54
C ASP A 138 -2.18 24.22 16.44
N SER A 139 -2.12 24.66 17.69
CA SER A 139 -0.94 24.51 18.56
C SER A 139 -0.50 23.06 18.89
N GLY A 140 -1.02 22.07 18.16
CA GLY A 140 -0.55 20.69 18.04
C GLY A 140 -0.08 20.26 16.63
N GLY A 141 -0.10 21.12 15.61
CA GLY A 141 0.54 20.93 14.31
C GLY A 141 -0.31 20.41 13.12
N PHE A 142 -1.65 20.30 13.20
CA PHE A 142 -2.44 19.57 12.17
C PHE A 142 -3.76 20.26 11.78
N ALA A 143 -4.08 20.31 10.47
CA ALA A 143 -5.46 20.49 10.04
C ALA A 143 -6.19 19.14 10.08
N HIS A 144 -7.46 19.13 10.49
CA HIS A 144 -8.25 17.90 10.55
C HIS A 144 -9.07 17.76 9.27
N PHE A 145 -8.41 17.27 8.22
CA PHE A 145 -9.07 17.01 6.95
C PHE A 145 -10.02 15.81 7.04
N SER A 146 -11.24 16.00 6.56
CA SER A 146 -12.22 14.94 6.48
C SER A 146 -12.16 14.30 5.11
N GLN A 147 -11.90 12.99 5.07
CA GLN A 147 -12.06 12.15 3.87
C GLN A 147 -13.54 12.07 3.37
N SER A 148 -14.39 13.05 3.70
CA SER A 148 -15.82 13.09 3.40
C SER A 148 -16.12 14.07 2.28
N VAL A 149 -16.32 13.51 1.08
CA VAL A 149 -16.86 14.18 -0.11
C VAL A 149 -18.18 13.50 -0.49
N ALA A 150 -19.15 14.27 -0.98
CA ALA A 150 -20.44 13.73 -1.43
C ALA A 150 -21.06 14.55 -2.55
N PHE A 151 -21.74 13.87 -3.47
CA PHE A 151 -22.58 14.49 -4.50
C PHE A 151 -23.97 14.84 -3.96
N GLY A 152 -24.46 16.01 -4.37
CA GLY A 152 -25.84 16.45 -4.19
C GLY A 152 -26.65 16.34 -5.48
N SER A 153 -27.70 17.14 -5.61
CA SER A 153 -28.52 17.18 -6.82
C SER A 153 -27.82 17.92 -7.97
N GLY A 154 -28.11 17.50 -9.19
CA GLY A 154 -27.52 18.10 -10.40
C GLY A 154 -26.03 17.79 -10.53
N GLN A 155 -25.20 18.81 -10.33
CA GLN A 155 -23.72 18.71 -10.36
C GLN A 155 -23.12 19.27 -9.06
N ASN A 156 -23.92 19.42 -8.01
CA ASN A 156 -23.40 19.87 -6.74
C ASN A 156 -22.50 18.79 -6.11
N THR A 157 -21.34 19.21 -5.62
CA THR A 157 -20.44 18.37 -4.81
C THR A 157 -20.05 19.14 -3.56
N TYR A 158 -19.92 18.45 -2.43
CA TYR A 158 -19.66 19.04 -1.13
C TYR A 158 -18.48 18.34 -0.44
N THR A 159 -17.64 19.12 0.26
CA THR A 159 -16.61 18.64 1.18
C THR A 159 -16.57 19.50 2.44
N THR A 160 -15.95 19.00 3.52
CA THR A 160 -15.81 19.69 4.80
C THR A 160 -14.43 19.48 5.42
N PHE A 161 -13.96 20.50 6.13
CA PHE A 161 -12.70 20.51 6.85
C PHE A 161 -12.79 21.53 7.99
N SER A 162 -11.76 21.58 8.85
CA SER A 162 -11.69 22.52 9.96
C SER A 162 -10.76 23.69 9.65
N VAL A 163 -11.13 24.89 10.08
CA VAL A 163 -10.30 26.10 10.00
C VAL A 163 -10.49 26.89 11.30
N ASP A 164 -9.41 27.22 12.00
CA ASP A 164 -9.44 27.99 13.26
C ASP A 164 -10.44 27.40 14.27
N ASN A 165 -10.42 26.08 14.47
CA ASN A 165 -11.37 25.32 15.30
C ASN A 165 -12.85 25.41 14.87
N SER A 166 -13.15 26.06 13.75
CA SER A 166 -14.48 26.08 13.12
C SER A 166 -14.60 24.97 12.09
N VAL A 167 -15.82 24.49 11.85
CA VAL A 167 -16.12 23.56 10.76
C VAL A 167 -16.66 24.34 9.57
N VAL A 168 -16.04 24.14 8.41
CA VAL A 168 -16.44 24.78 7.16
C VAL A 168 -16.91 23.77 6.13
N VAL A 169 -17.73 24.22 5.19
CA VAL A 169 -18.20 23.43 4.05
C VAL A 169 -17.87 24.17 2.77
N ALA A 170 -17.23 23.46 1.84
CA ALA A 170 -17.02 23.93 0.47
C ALA A 170 -18.05 23.27 -0.46
N ARG A 171 -18.48 24.01 -1.48
CA ARG A 171 -19.40 23.54 -2.50
C ARG A 171 -18.78 23.74 -3.87
N SER A 172 -18.91 22.73 -4.72
CA SER A 172 -18.74 22.86 -6.15
C SER A 172 -20.11 22.78 -6.83
N PRO A 173 -20.50 23.74 -7.67
CA PRO A 173 -21.75 23.67 -8.44
C PRO A 173 -21.60 22.94 -9.79
N ASP A 174 -20.38 22.56 -10.18
CA ASP A 174 -20.03 22.11 -11.53
C ASP A 174 -19.34 20.73 -11.57
N GLY A 175 -19.58 19.92 -10.56
CA GLY A 175 -19.05 18.56 -10.46
C GLY A 175 -17.57 18.54 -10.09
N GLY A 176 -17.13 19.41 -9.18
CA GLY A 176 -15.75 19.46 -8.73
C GLY A 176 -14.75 20.06 -9.73
N LYS A 177 -15.20 20.79 -10.77
CA LYS A 177 -14.26 21.52 -11.66
C LYS A 177 -13.78 22.81 -11.00
N SER A 178 -14.66 23.47 -10.27
CA SER A 178 -14.36 24.64 -9.45
C SER A 178 -15.11 24.59 -8.12
N TRP A 179 -14.55 25.22 -7.10
CA TRP A 179 -15.12 25.23 -5.75
C TRP A 179 -15.30 26.67 -5.28
N ASP A 180 -16.49 26.95 -4.73
CA ASP A 180 -16.75 28.19 -4.01
C ASP A 180 -15.89 28.23 -2.74
N PRO A 181 -15.47 29.43 -2.27
CA PRO A 181 -14.81 29.55 -0.97
C PRO A 181 -15.67 28.95 0.14
N ALA A 182 -15.05 28.11 0.97
CA ALA A 182 -15.72 27.43 2.06
C ALA A 182 -16.30 28.42 3.08
N THR A 183 -17.48 28.09 3.60
CA THR A 183 -18.21 28.92 4.56
C THR A 183 -18.35 28.20 5.90
N VAL A 184 -18.45 28.98 6.99
CA VAL A 184 -18.56 28.44 8.35
C VAL A 184 -19.95 27.81 8.56
N ALA A 185 -19.95 26.53 8.92
CA ALA A 185 -21.14 25.76 9.28
C ALA A 185 -21.28 25.62 10.80
N ILE A 186 -20.16 25.44 11.51
CA ILE A 186 -20.09 25.43 12.98
C ILE A 186 -18.95 26.35 13.38
N GLY A 187 -19.24 27.46 14.07
CA GLY A 187 -18.21 28.36 14.58
C GLY A 187 -17.48 27.78 15.80
N ALA A 188 -16.20 28.13 15.95
CA ALA A 188 -15.39 27.74 17.11
C ALA A 188 -16.04 28.19 18.44
N PRO A 189 -16.28 27.27 19.39
CA PRO A 189 -16.73 27.63 20.73
C PRO A 189 -15.74 28.56 21.47
N PRO A 190 -16.20 29.45 22.37
CA PRO A 190 -15.32 30.35 23.12
C PRO A 190 -14.27 29.66 24.01
N ASP A 191 -14.55 28.43 24.45
CA ASP A 191 -13.73 27.66 25.39
C ASP A 191 -12.97 26.49 24.70
N THR A 192 -12.76 26.55 23.39
CA THR A 192 -12.03 25.50 22.66
C THR A 192 -10.60 25.41 23.15
N ARG A 193 -10.22 24.23 23.65
CA ARG A 193 -8.82 23.82 23.61
C ARG A 193 -8.47 23.51 22.14
N PRO A 194 -7.28 23.90 21.65
CA PRO A 194 -6.90 23.90 20.22
C PRO A 194 -6.63 22.48 19.66
N PHE A 195 -7.54 21.53 19.86
CA PHE A 195 -7.28 20.13 19.54
C PHE A 195 -8.52 19.39 19.00
N ASP A 196 -8.40 18.82 17.80
CA ASP A 196 -9.13 17.63 17.31
C ASP A 196 -10.59 17.84 16.88
N VAL A 197 -10.86 18.89 16.08
CA VAL A 197 -12.16 19.06 15.38
C VAL A 197 -12.23 18.11 14.18
N ARG A 198 -13.05 17.06 14.25
CA ARG A 198 -13.18 16.08 13.14
C ARG A 198 -14.52 16.21 12.43
N PRO A 199 -14.62 17.05 11.38
CA PRO A 199 -15.87 17.20 10.66
C PRO A 199 -16.11 16.01 9.74
N ARG A 200 -17.38 15.71 9.46
CA ARG A 200 -17.84 14.68 8.53
C ARG A 200 -19.17 15.13 7.94
N LEU A 201 -19.39 14.90 6.66
CA LEU A 201 -20.64 15.27 5.99
C LEU A 201 -21.33 14.10 5.31
N ALA A 202 -22.64 14.25 5.13
CA ALA A 202 -23.45 13.47 4.21
C ALA A 202 -24.48 14.38 3.55
N VAL A 203 -24.90 14.03 2.33
CA VAL A 203 -25.83 14.83 1.54
C VAL A 203 -27.03 13.98 1.17
N ALA A 204 -28.23 14.51 1.37
CA ALA A 204 -29.44 14.05 0.73
C ALA A 204 -29.76 15.00 -0.43
N ALA A 205 -29.60 14.51 -1.66
CA ALA A 205 -29.86 15.29 -2.85
C ALA A 205 -31.34 15.70 -2.94
N ASP A 206 -31.59 16.99 -3.12
CA ASP A 206 -32.94 17.55 -3.29
C ASP A 206 -32.87 18.70 -4.31
N PRO A 207 -33.58 18.59 -5.46
CA PRO A 207 -33.62 19.66 -6.46
C PRO A 207 -34.11 21.01 -5.93
N GLY A 208 -34.86 21.03 -4.82
CA GLY A 208 -35.31 22.23 -4.13
C GLY A 208 -34.26 22.90 -3.22
N GLY A 209 -33.11 22.26 -3.03
CA GLY A 209 -32.04 22.66 -2.14
C GLY A 209 -31.48 21.44 -1.40
N ASP A 210 -30.27 21.02 -1.77
CA ASP A 210 -29.65 19.84 -1.17
C ASP A 210 -29.60 19.95 0.36
N ARG A 211 -30.00 18.86 1.04
CA ARG A 211 -29.91 18.80 2.49
C ARG A 211 -28.57 18.24 2.89
N ILE A 212 -27.78 19.04 3.59
CA ILE A 212 -26.44 18.67 4.05
C ILE A 212 -26.51 18.38 5.55
N TYR A 213 -26.06 17.21 5.96
CA TYR A 213 -25.89 16.84 7.36
C TYR A 213 -24.42 16.88 7.72
N LEU A 214 -24.08 17.66 8.73
CA LEU A 214 -22.72 17.86 9.20
C LEU A 214 -22.61 17.39 10.64
N ALA A 215 -21.61 16.58 10.94
CA ALA A 215 -21.28 16.16 12.29
C ALA A 215 -19.81 16.46 12.57
N ALA A 216 -19.49 16.87 13.80
CA ALA A 216 -18.12 17.15 14.21
C ALA A 216 -17.88 16.79 15.68
N ALA A 217 -16.85 15.98 15.95
CA ALA A 217 -16.32 15.83 17.30
C ALA A 217 -15.40 17.01 17.62
N GLY A 218 -15.41 17.48 18.87
CA GLY A 218 -14.53 18.57 19.33
C GLY A 218 -15.09 19.98 19.10
N ALA A 219 -16.09 20.14 18.21
CA ALA A 219 -16.67 21.44 17.86
C ALA A 219 -17.73 21.98 18.85
N GLY A 220 -18.04 21.24 19.93
CA GLY A 220 -19.03 21.65 20.94
C GLY A 220 -18.46 22.20 22.26
N GLY A 221 -17.14 22.35 22.37
CA GLY A 221 -16.45 22.72 23.62
C GLY A 221 -16.32 21.57 24.62
N ASP A 222 -15.77 21.86 25.81
CA ASP A 222 -15.69 20.92 26.93
C ASP A 222 -17.10 20.71 27.54
N ASP A 223 -17.47 19.47 27.85
CA ASP A 223 -18.72 19.18 28.56
C ASP A 223 -18.67 19.48 30.07
N GLY A 224 -17.57 20.07 30.56
CA GLY A 224 -17.30 20.34 31.96
C GLY A 224 -16.68 19.14 32.70
N GLN A 225 -16.48 18.01 32.00
CA GLN A 225 -15.82 16.80 32.50
C GLN A 225 -14.51 16.49 31.77
N GLY A 226 -14.05 17.39 30.89
CA GLY A 226 -12.87 17.17 30.05
C GLY A 226 -13.15 16.30 28.82
N ARG A 227 -14.42 16.01 28.50
CA ARG A 227 -14.80 15.17 27.34
C ARG A 227 -15.19 16.06 26.16
N ARG A 228 -14.85 15.58 24.95
CA ARG A 228 -15.19 16.24 23.68
C ARG A 228 -16.65 15.99 23.34
N ARG A 229 -17.37 17.01 22.87
CA ARG A 229 -18.74 16.85 22.37
C ARG A 229 -18.76 16.52 20.88
N LEU A 230 -19.52 15.48 20.52
CA LEU A 230 -19.96 15.19 19.15
C LEU A 230 -21.27 15.91 18.88
N VAL A 231 -21.22 16.86 17.98
CA VAL A 231 -22.35 17.71 17.62
C VAL A 231 -22.75 17.52 16.16
N ALA A 232 -23.99 17.87 15.83
CA ALA A 232 -24.49 17.88 14.47
C ALA A 232 -25.26 19.17 14.16
N THR A 233 -25.28 19.55 12.89
CA THR A 233 -26.14 20.57 12.31
C THR A 233 -26.56 20.14 10.90
N ARG A 234 -27.55 20.82 10.31
CA ARG A 234 -27.90 20.64 8.91
C ARG A 234 -28.12 21.95 8.19
N SER A 235 -28.02 21.89 6.86
CA SER A 235 -28.52 22.89 5.93
C SER A 235 -29.64 22.27 5.10
N ASP A 236 -30.68 23.06 4.81
CA ASP A 236 -31.81 22.70 3.92
C ASP A 236 -31.74 23.47 2.58
N ASP A 237 -30.64 24.18 2.31
CA ASP A 237 -30.47 25.11 1.18
C ASP A 237 -29.07 25.04 0.55
N GLY A 238 -28.49 23.84 0.52
CA GLY A 238 -27.21 23.58 -0.16
C GLY A 238 -26.00 24.26 0.50
N GLY A 239 -26.04 24.44 1.83
CA GLY A 239 -24.93 24.98 2.63
C GLY A 239 -24.98 26.50 2.84
N THR A 240 -26.07 27.17 2.46
CA THR A 240 -26.19 28.63 2.58
C THR A 240 -26.53 29.05 4.01
N THR A 241 -27.45 28.33 4.66
CA THR A 241 -27.83 28.53 6.06
C THR A 241 -27.81 27.22 6.83
N TRP A 242 -27.58 27.33 8.15
CA TRP A 242 -27.40 26.21 9.04
C TRP A 242 -28.36 26.28 10.23
N THR A 243 -28.89 25.12 10.63
CA THR A 243 -29.68 25.01 11.86
C THR A 243 -28.82 25.21 13.11
N PRO A 244 -29.43 25.49 14.27
CA PRO A 244 -28.71 25.41 15.53
C PRO A 244 -28.05 24.04 15.74
N VAL A 245 -26.85 24.05 16.32
CA VAL A 245 -26.07 22.86 16.64
C VAL A 245 -26.76 22.04 17.74
N VAL A 246 -26.76 20.71 17.61
CA VAL A 246 -27.33 19.78 18.60
C VAL A 246 -26.31 18.73 19.03
N ASP A 247 -26.38 18.30 20.30
CA ASP A 247 -25.56 17.20 20.82
C ASP A 247 -26.06 15.85 20.30
N VAL A 248 -25.15 15.05 19.72
CA VAL A 248 -25.46 13.70 19.21
C VAL A 248 -25.14 12.63 20.24
N GLN A 249 -24.14 12.82 21.09
CA GLN A 249 -23.74 11.85 22.10
C GLN A 249 -24.71 11.78 23.29
N GLY A 250 -24.73 10.65 24.00
CA GLY A 250 -25.44 10.52 25.27
C GLY A 250 -24.61 11.05 26.45
N GLU A 251 -25.24 11.26 27.60
CA GLU A 251 -24.60 11.85 28.79
C GLU A 251 -23.37 11.05 29.27
N THR A 252 -23.39 9.73 29.12
CA THR A 252 -22.33 8.82 29.56
C THR A 252 -21.35 8.46 28.44
N ASP A 253 -21.60 8.86 27.20
CA ASP A 253 -20.74 8.50 26.07
C ASP A 253 -19.42 9.30 26.13
N ASN A 254 -18.34 8.69 25.65
CA ASN A 254 -17.02 9.32 25.54
C ASN A 254 -16.53 9.17 24.11
N VAL A 255 -17.07 9.99 23.20
CA VAL A 255 -16.87 9.81 21.76
C VAL A 255 -15.39 9.84 21.38
N ARG A 256 -14.97 8.80 20.66
CA ARG A 256 -13.73 8.74 19.89
C ARG A 256 -14.06 8.34 18.45
N GLU A 257 -13.30 8.91 17.51
CA GLU A 257 -13.26 8.43 16.14
C GLU A 257 -14.64 8.34 15.45
N PRO A 258 -15.41 9.45 15.35
CA PRO A 258 -16.72 9.41 14.71
C PRO A 258 -16.62 9.04 13.22
N ALA A 259 -17.57 8.22 12.77
CA ALA A 259 -17.78 7.82 11.39
C ALA A 259 -18.33 8.98 10.55
N GLN A 260 -18.25 8.83 9.23
CA GLN A 260 -19.06 9.65 8.32
C GLN A 260 -20.55 9.36 8.54
N PRO A 261 -21.44 10.38 8.60
CA PRO A 261 -22.87 10.13 8.64
C PRO A 261 -23.33 9.39 7.38
N ALA A 262 -24.38 8.58 7.51
CA ALA A 262 -25.08 7.97 6.38
C ALA A 262 -26.54 8.42 6.37
N VAL A 263 -27.10 8.67 5.19
CA VAL A 263 -28.50 9.06 5.02
C VAL A 263 -29.23 7.95 4.27
N ALA A 264 -30.28 7.42 4.89
CA ALA A 264 -31.16 6.44 4.28
C ALA A 264 -32.11 7.10 3.26
N PRO A 265 -32.67 6.35 2.30
CA PRO A 265 -33.62 6.88 1.32
C PRO A 265 -34.87 7.55 1.92
N ASP A 266 -35.27 7.17 3.13
CA ASP A 266 -36.40 7.76 3.86
C ASP A 266 -36.03 9.06 4.60
N GLY A 267 -34.78 9.53 4.47
CA GLY A 267 -34.25 10.72 5.12
C GLY A 267 -33.72 10.49 6.54
N THR A 268 -33.78 9.26 7.06
CA THR A 268 -33.18 8.89 8.35
C THR A 268 -31.66 9.05 8.28
N VAL A 269 -31.07 9.64 9.32
CA VAL A 269 -29.62 9.87 9.43
C VAL A 269 -29.03 8.95 10.49
N TYR A 270 -27.93 8.30 10.14
CA TYR A 270 -27.14 7.46 11.03
C TYR A 270 -25.74 8.05 11.24
N LEU A 271 -25.23 7.94 12.46
CA LEU A 271 -23.87 8.29 12.82
C LEU A 271 -23.33 7.22 13.77
N ALA A 272 -22.04 6.87 13.67
CA ALA A 272 -21.42 5.88 14.54
C ALA A 272 -20.13 6.39 15.16
N TRP A 273 -19.75 5.85 16.32
CA TRP A 273 -18.47 6.14 16.98
C TRP A 273 -18.06 4.98 17.91
N ARG A 274 -16.79 5.01 18.33
CA ARG A 274 -16.28 4.17 19.42
C ARG A 274 -16.21 5.01 20.70
N ASN A 275 -16.56 4.43 21.84
CA ASN A 275 -16.33 5.08 23.13
C ASN A 275 -14.88 4.90 23.62
N GLY A 276 -14.31 5.97 24.18
CA GLY A 276 -13.01 5.96 24.86
C GLY A 276 -13.09 5.45 26.30
N PRO A 277 -11.99 5.56 27.08
CA PRO A 277 -11.97 5.11 28.48
C PRO A 277 -13.09 5.72 29.32
N GLY A 278 -13.75 4.90 30.14
CA GLY A 278 -14.90 5.29 30.95
C GLY A 278 -16.06 4.29 30.86
N PRO A 279 -17.27 4.67 31.31
CA PRO A 279 -18.47 3.86 31.11
C PRO A 279 -18.69 3.54 29.62
N GLY A 280 -18.90 2.27 29.31
CA GLY A 280 -19.07 1.81 27.93
C GLY A 280 -17.80 1.93 27.08
N ALA A 281 -16.60 1.88 27.68
CA ALA A 281 -15.34 1.88 26.94
C ALA A 281 -15.32 0.83 25.83
N ASP A 282 -14.82 1.22 24.67
CA ASP A 282 -14.74 0.44 23.43
C ASP A 282 -16.09 0.04 22.82
N GLU A 283 -17.23 0.36 23.43
CA GLU A 283 -18.53 0.16 22.79
C GLU A 283 -18.61 0.95 21.48
N VAL A 284 -19.09 0.28 20.43
CA VAL A 284 -19.45 0.91 19.17
C VAL A 284 -20.92 1.31 19.26
N VAL A 285 -21.15 2.61 19.19
CA VAL A 285 -22.48 3.22 19.33
C VAL A 285 -22.95 3.71 17.98
N VAL A 286 -24.23 3.50 17.68
CA VAL A 286 -24.90 4.08 16.51
C VAL A 286 -26.02 5.00 16.99
N ALA A 287 -25.95 6.27 16.59
CA ALA A 287 -27.03 7.23 16.74
C ALA A 287 -27.88 7.29 15.47
N LYS A 288 -29.18 7.44 15.66
CA LYS A 288 -30.20 7.55 14.61
C LYS A 288 -31.07 8.77 14.83
N SER A 289 -31.31 9.53 13.76
CA SER A 289 -32.28 10.62 13.71
C SER A 289 -33.28 10.42 12.58
N VAL A 290 -34.57 10.49 12.89
CA VAL A 290 -35.69 10.38 11.93
C VAL A 290 -36.36 11.72 11.65
N ASP A 291 -35.89 12.80 12.27
CA ASP A 291 -36.46 14.15 12.19
C ASP A 291 -35.48 15.17 11.56
N GLY A 292 -34.52 14.66 10.80
CA GLY A 292 -33.50 15.41 10.10
C GLY A 292 -32.45 15.99 11.05
N ALA A 293 -31.81 15.14 11.85
CA ALA A 293 -30.74 15.51 12.79
C ALA A 293 -31.16 16.49 13.90
N ARG A 294 -32.45 16.57 14.26
CA ARG A 294 -32.90 17.43 15.39
C ARG A 294 -32.84 16.68 16.71
N THR A 295 -33.25 15.41 16.71
CA THR A 295 -33.16 14.53 17.87
C THR A 295 -32.53 13.20 17.50
N TRP A 296 -31.89 12.56 18.51
CA TRP A 296 -31.09 11.35 18.32
C TRP A 296 -31.46 10.27 19.33
N SER A 297 -31.76 9.08 18.81
CA SER A 297 -31.81 7.82 19.56
C SER A 297 -30.49 7.06 19.38
N ARG A 298 -30.15 6.15 20.29
CA ARG A 298 -28.84 5.47 20.31
C ARG A 298 -29.02 3.99 20.60
N SER A 299 -28.23 3.15 19.93
CA SER A 299 -28.12 1.72 20.20
C SER A 299 -26.65 1.29 20.25
N ARG A 300 -26.37 0.15 20.88
CA ARG A 300 -25.04 -0.45 20.92
C ARG A 300 -24.96 -1.52 19.84
N ALA A 301 -23.95 -1.42 18.98
CA ALA A 301 -23.80 -2.27 17.79
C ALA A 301 -22.67 -3.29 17.90
N GLY A 302 -21.80 -3.15 18.91
CA GLY A 302 -20.68 -4.06 19.15
C GLY A 302 -19.62 -3.43 20.04
N GLU A 303 -18.44 -4.01 20.04
CA GLU A 303 -17.31 -3.56 20.86
C GLU A 303 -16.01 -3.63 20.04
N ALA A 304 -15.26 -2.54 20.06
CA ALA A 304 -13.99 -2.35 19.36
C ALA A 304 -12.80 -2.53 20.33
N ARG A 305 -12.79 -3.66 21.06
CA ARG A 305 -11.74 -3.99 22.02
C ARG A 305 -10.39 -4.17 21.32
N SER A 306 -9.32 -3.81 22.01
CA SER A 306 -7.95 -4.14 21.59
C SER A 306 -7.36 -5.13 22.60
N PRO A 307 -6.86 -6.31 22.18
CA PRO A 307 -6.40 -7.35 23.09
C PRO A 307 -5.31 -6.89 24.07
N THR A 308 -4.42 -5.98 23.67
CA THR A 308 -3.44 -5.29 24.53
C THR A 308 -2.67 -4.29 23.68
N SER A 309 -2.69 -2.99 23.99
CA SER A 309 -1.56 -2.12 23.66
C SER A 309 -0.53 -2.32 24.77
N PRO A 310 0.70 -2.80 24.53
CA PRO A 310 1.74 -2.72 25.53
C PRO A 310 1.84 -1.27 26.01
N GLU A 311 1.75 -1.05 27.33
CA GLU A 311 1.95 0.28 27.91
C GLU A 311 3.28 0.86 27.39
N GLY A 312 3.22 1.94 26.62
CA GLY A 312 4.39 2.63 26.09
C GLY A 312 4.69 2.48 24.60
N SER A 313 3.86 1.80 23.78
CA SER A 313 4.12 1.70 22.33
C SER A 313 3.84 2.99 21.53
N GLY A 314 3.16 3.98 22.12
CA GLY A 314 2.83 5.24 21.46
C GLY A 314 1.92 5.13 20.22
N GLN A 315 1.52 3.92 19.81
CA GLN A 315 0.72 3.66 18.61
C GLN A 315 -0.75 3.48 19.01
N SER A 316 -1.58 4.48 18.71
CA SER A 316 -3.04 4.32 18.74
C SER A 316 -3.48 3.72 17.42
N ASP A 317 -3.56 2.40 17.34
CA ASP A 317 -4.20 1.76 16.19
C ASP A 317 -5.66 2.26 16.17
N GLY A 318 -6.09 2.92 15.10
CA GLY A 318 -7.42 3.53 15.00
C GLY A 318 -8.56 2.49 14.96
N GLY A 319 -9.68 2.78 15.64
CA GLY A 319 -10.87 1.92 15.73
C GLY A 319 -12.09 2.44 14.98
N PHE A 320 -11.90 3.36 14.03
CA PHE A 320 -12.97 4.09 13.33
C PHE A 320 -14.06 3.16 12.81
N PRO A 321 -15.30 3.24 13.34
CA PRO A 321 -16.43 2.65 12.67
C PRO A 321 -16.74 3.39 11.37
N PHE A 322 -17.36 2.68 10.45
CA PHE A 322 -17.96 3.25 9.25
C PHE A 322 -19.37 2.68 9.10
N VAL A 323 -20.35 3.55 8.82
CA VAL A 323 -21.77 3.19 8.69
C VAL A 323 -22.24 3.50 7.27
N ALA A 324 -23.06 2.62 6.71
CA ALA A 324 -23.66 2.77 5.39
C ALA A 324 -25.06 2.15 5.40
N VAL A 325 -25.92 2.63 4.52
CA VAL A 325 -27.30 2.14 4.38
C VAL A 325 -27.48 1.60 2.98
N ASP A 326 -27.95 0.36 2.88
CA ASP A 326 -28.38 -0.22 1.61
C ASP A 326 -29.64 0.53 1.14
N GLY A 327 -29.55 1.19 -0.01
CA GLY A 327 -30.62 2.00 -0.57
C GLY A 327 -31.84 1.19 -1.04
N ALA A 328 -31.68 -0.10 -1.35
CA ALA A 328 -32.76 -0.96 -1.81
C ALA A 328 -33.52 -1.58 -0.64
N THR A 329 -32.81 -1.99 0.42
CA THR A 329 -33.41 -2.72 1.55
C THR A 329 -33.63 -1.86 2.79
N GLY A 330 -32.92 -0.74 2.92
CA GLY A 330 -32.87 0.06 4.14
C GLY A 330 -32.05 -0.59 5.27
N ALA A 331 -31.36 -1.70 4.99
CA ALA A 331 -30.48 -2.34 5.97
C ALA A 331 -29.30 -1.41 6.31
N VAL A 332 -28.99 -1.32 7.60
CA VAL A 332 -27.87 -0.52 8.09
C VAL A 332 -26.69 -1.44 8.31
N HIS A 333 -25.57 -1.16 7.66
CA HIS A 333 -24.32 -1.90 7.79
C HIS A 333 -23.32 -1.08 8.59
N LEU A 334 -22.50 -1.78 9.36
CA LEU A 334 -21.45 -1.18 10.18
C LEU A 334 -20.20 -2.05 10.07
N VAL A 335 -19.07 -1.43 9.75
CA VAL A 335 -17.74 -2.04 9.85
C VAL A 335 -16.91 -1.28 10.85
N TYR A 336 -16.10 -1.97 11.63
CA TYR A 336 -15.20 -1.39 12.63
C TYR A 336 -14.10 -2.37 12.97
N ARG A 337 -13.03 -1.92 13.61
CA ARG A 337 -12.06 -2.86 14.18
C ARG A 337 -12.65 -3.51 15.43
N GLY A 338 -12.81 -4.83 15.40
CA GLY A 338 -13.18 -5.64 16.56
C GLY A 338 -12.07 -6.59 16.97
N GLU A 339 -12.46 -7.59 17.76
CA GLU A 339 -11.60 -8.69 18.23
C GLU A 339 -12.19 -10.01 17.75
N HIS A 340 -11.35 -10.90 17.24
CA HIS A 340 -11.70 -12.26 16.89
C HIS A 340 -10.60 -13.22 17.36
N ASP A 341 -10.97 -14.25 18.12
CA ASP A 341 -10.06 -15.29 18.62
C ASP A 341 -8.77 -14.78 19.29
N GLY A 342 -8.86 -13.66 20.02
CA GLY A 342 -7.75 -13.05 20.76
C GLY A 342 -6.82 -12.15 19.94
N GLY A 343 -7.10 -11.95 18.65
CA GLY A 343 -6.45 -10.98 17.77
C GLY A 343 -7.38 -9.84 17.34
N THR A 344 -6.82 -8.75 16.79
CA THR A 344 -7.65 -7.71 16.16
C THR A 344 -8.17 -8.18 14.80
N ASP A 345 -9.36 -7.76 14.40
CA ASP A 345 -9.96 -8.08 13.09
C ASP A 345 -10.87 -6.91 12.64
N ILE A 346 -11.25 -6.87 11.36
CA ILE A 346 -12.36 -6.04 10.88
C ILE A 346 -13.67 -6.79 11.11
N SER A 347 -14.53 -6.23 11.95
CA SER A 347 -15.84 -6.75 12.26
C SER A 347 -16.92 -6.07 11.42
N HIS A 348 -17.83 -6.87 10.87
CA HIS A 348 -19.08 -6.43 10.26
C HIS A 348 -20.26 -6.78 11.16
N THR A 349 -21.22 -5.86 11.25
CA THR A 349 -22.55 -6.12 11.80
C THR A 349 -23.61 -5.38 11.00
N ARG A 350 -24.84 -5.86 11.03
CA ARG A 350 -25.98 -5.25 10.33
C ARG A 350 -27.23 -5.16 11.18
N SER A 351 -28.07 -4.21 10.83
CA SER A 351 -29.42 -4.03 11.37
C SER A 351 -30.45 -4.02 10.24
N ASN A 352 -31.50 -4.83 10.41
CA ASN A 352 -32.65 -4.89 9.48
C ASN A 352 -33.89 -4.17 10.03
N ASP A 353 -33.78 -3.54 11.21
CA ASP A 353 -34.88 -2.84 11.89
C ASP A 353 -34.54 -1.36 12.14
N GLY A 354 -33.72 -0.80 11.24
CA GLY A 354 -33.32 0.60 11.25
C GLY A 354 -32.48 0.98 12.47
N GLY A 355 -31.52 0.14 12.84
CA GLY A 355 -30.55 0.40 13.92
C GLY A 355 -31.07 0.11 15.33
N SER A 356 -32.20 -0.59 15.50
CA SER A 356 -32.76 -0.91 16.82
C SER A 356 -32.08 -2.13 17.44
N THR A 357 -31.83 -3.16 16.62
CA THR A 357 -31.07 -4.35 16.97
C THR A 357 -30.00 -4.65 15.91
N TRP A 358 -28.95 -5.34 16.34
CA TRP A 358 -27.77 -5.65 15.52
C TRP A 358 -27.50 -7.15 15.52
N SER A 359 -27.04 -7.68 14.39
CA SER A 359 -26.53 -9.04 14.33
C SER A 359 -25.27 -9.20 15.20
N PRO A 360 -24.93 -10.42 15.65
CA PRO A 360 -23.61 -10.69 16.19
C PRO A 360 -22.52 -10.25 15.21
N PRO A 361 -21.46 -9.56 15.65
CA PRO A 361 -20.35 -9.17 14.80
C PRO A 361 -19.68 -10.38 14.15
N ARG A 362 -19.24 -10.23 12.90
CA ARG A 362 -18.55 -11.27 12.12
C ARG A 362 -17.23 -10.74 11.56
N PRO A 363 -16.16 -11.56 11.54
CA PRO A 363 -14.91 -11.18 10.90
C PRO A 363 -15.11 -11.02 9.39
N VAL A 364 -14.51 -9.97 8.83
CA VAL A 364 -14.37 -9.73 7.38
C VAL A 364 -13.07 -10.33 6.87
N SER A 365 -12.04 -10.36 7.73
CA SER A 365 -10.75 -10.93 7.39
C SER A 365 -10.79 -12.46 7.30
N ASP A 366 -9.92 -13.04 6.46
CA ASP A 366 -9.76 -14.48 6.26
C ASP A 366 -8.39 -15.03 6.72
N ASP A 367 -7.56 -14.22 7.37
CA ASP A 367 -6.30 -14.67 7.94
C ASP A 367 -6.48 -15.42 9.27
N ALA A 368 -5.52 -16.29 9.58
CA ALA A 368 -5.51 -16.97 10.86
C ALA A 368 -5.20 -15.97 12.00
N PRO A 369 -5.94 -15.99 13.11
CA PRO A 369 -5.71 -15.08 14.24
C PRO A 369 -4.26 -15.16 14.74
N ARG A 370 -3.56 -14.03 14.74
CA ARG A 370 -2.21 -13.88 15.33
C ARG A 370 -2.18 -12.64 16.22
N ALA A 371 -1.54 -12.76 17.37
CA ALA A 371 -1.48 -11.69 18.36
C ALA A 371 -0.72 -10.43 17.88
N ASP A 372 0.15 -10.58 16.88
CA ASP A 372 0.96 -9.50 16.30
C ASP A 372 0.39 -8.93 14.99
N THR A 373 -0.68 -9.53 14.46
CA THR A 373 -1.36 -9.03 13.25
C THR A 373 -2.40 -7.98 13.63
N ARG A 374 -2.31 -6.81 12.99
CA ARG A 374 -3.18 -5.66 13.23
C ARG A 374 -4.07 -5.40 12.03
N HIS A 375 -5.35 -5.22 12.31
CA HIS A 375 -6.38 -4.81 11.34
C HIS A 375 -6.96 -3.46 11.78
N PHE A 376 -6.94 -2.45 10.92
CA PHE A 376 -7.37 -1.11 11.34
C PHE A 376 -7.91 -0.25 10.18
N VAL A 377 -8.56 0.85 10.56
CA VAL A 377 -9.13 1.89 9.68
C VAL A 377 -10.02 1.38 8.53
N PRO A 378 -11.05 0.56 8.79
CA PRO A 378 -11.90 0.05 7.72
C PRO A 378 -12.78 1.13 7.08
N ARG A 379 -13.07 0.94 5.80
CA ARG A 379 -14.06 1.68 5.00
C ARG A 379 -14.96 0.70 4.27
N MET A 380 -16.16 1.13 3.92
CA MET A 380 -17.03 0.36 3.04
C MET A 380 -17.81 1.22 2.06
N SER A 381 -18.18 0.63 0.94
CA SER A 381 -19.19 1.14 0.01
C SER A 381 -20.26 0.07 -0.23
N ILE A 382 -21.44 0.50 -0.68
CA ILE A 382 -22.52 -0.39 -1.12
C ILE A 382 -22.80 -0.05 -2.58
N ALA A 383 -22.62 -1.01 -3.48
CA ALA A 383 -22.93 -0.86 -4.89
C ALA A 383 -24.45 -0.83 -5.12
N ALA A 384 -24.89 -0.40 -6.31
CA ALA A 384 -26.31 -0.26 -6.62
C ALA A 384 -27.08 -1.59 -6.58
N ASP A 385 -26.39 -2.71 -6.79
CA ASP A 385 -26.91 -4.08 -6.70
C ASP A 385 -26.97 -4.63 -5.26
N GLY A 386 -26.53 -3.86 -4.25
CA GLY A 386 -26.48 -4.26 -2.86
C GLY A 386 -25.20 -4.98 -2.43
N ARG A 387 -24.20 -5.13 -3.32
CA ARG A 387 -22.89 -5.67 -2.94
C ARG A 387 -22.22 -4.73 -1.93
N LEU A 388 -21.76 -5.31 -0.82
CA LEU A 388 -20.91 -4.63 0.15
C LEU A 388 -19.45 -4.79 -0.26
N ASP A 389 -18.70 -3.71 -0.25
CA ASP A 389 -17.28 -3.67 -0.59
C ASP A 389 -16.53 -3.05 0.59
N VAL A 390 -15.59 -3.76 1.20
CA VAL A 390 -14.87 -3.35 2.43
C VAL A 390 -13.37 -3.28 2.15
N VAL A 391 -12.71 -2.20 2.55
CA VAL A 391 -11.26 -2.02 2.46
C VAL A 391 -10.67 -1.62 3.83
N TRP A 392 -9.46 -2.09 4.14
CA TRP A 392 -8.77 -1.79 5.40
C TRP A 392 -7.25 -1.87 5.26
N THR A 393 -6.53 -1.46 6.31
CA THR A 393 -5.09 -1.64 6.42
C THR A 393 -4.77 -2.79 7.37
N ASP A 394 -3.76 -3.57 7.00
CA ASP A 394 -3.46 -4.86 7.61
C ASP A 394 -1.94 -5.10 7.72
N THR A 395 -1.49 -5.75 8.79
CA THR A 395 -0.07 -6.11 8.98
C THR A 395 0.23 -7.61 8.86
N ARG A 396 -0.67 -8.43 8.31
CA ARG A 396 -0.52 -9.89 8.18
C ARG A 396 0.70 -10.31 7.37
N SER A 397 1.13 -9.46 6.44
CA SER A 397 2.33 -9.62 5.61
C SER A 397 3.60 -9.10 6.31
N SER A 398 3.46 -8.47 7.47
CA SER A 398 4.61 -7.94 8.23
C SER A 398 5.35 -9.08 8.90
N TYR A 399 6.67 -8.96 8.96
CA TYR A 399 7.54 -9.88 9.68
C TYR A 399 8.01 -9.24 11.00
N ARG A 400 8.63 -10.05 11.86
CA ARG A 400 9.23 -9.60 13.12
C ARG A 400 10.37 -8.62 12.85
N SER A 401 10.10 -7.32 12.97
CA SER A 401 10.99 -6.23 12.56
C SER A 401 10.88 -5.04 13.53
N PRO A 402 11.95 -4.25 13.74
CA PRO A 402 11.85 -2.96 14.40
C PRO A 402 10.96 -1.95 13.63
N VAL A 403 10.77 -2.17 12.34
CA VAL A 403 9.92 -1.35 11.45
C VAL A 403 8.70 -2.16 11.05
N ALA A 404 7.50 -1.67 11.38
CA ALA A 404 6.27 -2.32 10.97
C ALA A 404 5.96 -2.03 9.50
N TYR A 405 5.43 -3.03 8.80
CA TYR A 405 4.92 -2.90 7.44
C TYR A 405 3.43 -3.24 7.41
N GLY A 406 2.74 -2.76 6.39
CA GLY A 406 1.35 -3.12 6.16
C GLY A 406 0.95 -2.96 4.71
N ASP A 407 -0.26 -3.40 4.43
CA ASP A 407 -0.84 -3.46 3.10
C ASP A 407 -2.33 -3.08 3.15
N VAL A 408 -2.86 -2.67 1.99
CA VAL A 408 -4.28 -2.37 1.80
C VAL A 408 -4.97 -3.65 1.33
N TRP A 409 -6.02 -4.07 2.04
CA TRP A 409 -6.77 -5.28 1.74
C TRP A 409 -8.24 -4.99 1.51
N TYR A 410 -8.87 -5.83 0.70
CA TYR A 410 -10.24 -5.70 0.26
C TYR A 410 -10.98 -7.03 0.34
N SER A 411 -12.27 -6.97 0.64
CA SER A 411 -13.21 -8.08 0.48
C SER A 411 -14.62 -7.57 0.18
N SER A 412 -15.43 -8.37 -0.50
CA SER A 412 -16.84 -8.06 -0.76
C SER A 412 -17.81 -9.12 -0.28
N SER A 413 -19.08 -8.72 -0.19
CA SER A 413 -20.20 -9.59 0.16
C SER A 413 -21.39 -9.32 -0.76
N ALA A 414 -21.95 -10.38 -1.33
CA ALA A 414 -23.16 -10.35 -2.16
C ALA A 414 -24.43 -10.78 -1.40
N ASP A 415 -24.33 -11.12 -0.11
CA ASP A 415 -25.44 -11.66 0.71
C ASP A 415 -25.77 -10.80 1.95
N GLY A 416 -25.42 -9.52 1.86
CA GLY A 416 -25.62 -8.50 2.89
C GLY A 416 -24.69 -8.68 4.11
N GLY A 417 -23.48 -9.21 3.89
CA GLY A 417 -22.45 -9.41 4.93
C GLY A 417 -22.63 -10.69 5.75
N GLN A 418 -23.31 -11.71 5.21
CA GLN A 418 -23.32 -13.03 5.86
C GLN A 418 -22.04 -13.80 5.57
N THR A 419 -21.52 -13.68 4.34
CA THR A 419 -20.24 -14.20 3.90
C THR A 419 -19.44 -13.13 3.17
N PHE A 420 -18.11 -13.22 3.27
CA PHE A 420 -17.16 -12.35 2.59
C PHE A 420 -16.27 -13.18 1.66
N THR A 421 -15.85 -12.58 0.55
CA THR A 421 -14.90 -13.20 -0.39
C THR A 421 -13.52 -13.39 0.25
N ARG A 422 -12.68 -14.20 -0.40
CA ARG A 422 -11.25 -14.26 -0.06
C ARG A 422 -10.64 -12.86 -0.13
N ASN A 423 -9.83 -12.50 0.85
CA ASN A 423 -9.23 -11.16 0.92
C ASN A 423 -8.26 -10.93 -0.25
N ARG A 424 -8.28 -9.72 -0.82
CA ARG A 424 -7.44 -9.27 -1.93
C ARG A 424 -6.56 -8.12 -1.47
N ARG A 425 -5.24 -8.26 -1.63
CA ARG A 425 -4.31 -7.13 -1.51
C ARG A 425 -4.46 -6.18 -2.69
N ILE A 426 -4.55 -4.88 -2.42
CA ILE A 426 -4.78 -3.83 -3.41
C ILE A 426 -3.47 -3.15 -3.85
N ASN A 427 -2.58 -2.84 -2.91
CA ASN A 427 -1.30 -2.19 -3.20
C ASN A 427 -0.27 -3.18 -3.76
N ASP A 428 0.63 -2.69 -4.62
CA ASP A 428 1.73 -3.47 -5.20
C ASP A 428 3.10 -3.25 -4.50
N HIS A 429 3.17 -2.34 -3.52
CA HIS A 429 4.32 -2.16 -2.64
C HIS A 429 3.88 -2.10 -1.18
N SER A 430 4.53 -2.88 -0.31
CA SER A 430 4.25 -2.82 1.14
C SER A 430 4.57 -1.45 1.71
N LEU A 431 3.60 -0.94 2.46
CA LEU A 431 3.62 0.35 3.12
C LEU A 431 4.53 0.24 4.35
N ARG A 432 5.38 1.25 4.55
CA ARG A 432 6.14 1.38 5.80
C ARG A 432 5.24 2.04 6.83
N LEU A 433 4.95 1.34 7.93
CA LEU A 433 4.16 1.82 9.06
C LEU A 433 5.12 2.20 10.20
N GLY A 434 5.75 3.38 10.13
CA GLY A 434 6.68 3.89 11.16
C GLY A 434 6.32 5.28 11.68
N PRO A 435 6.96 5.78 12.76
CA PRO A 435 6.87 7.18 13.16
C PRO A 435 7.17 8.07 11.96
N GLY A 436 6.28 9.02 11.63
CA GLY A 436 6.39 9.86 10.44
C GLY A 436 5.59 9.38 9.22
N SER A 437 5.06 8.16 9.24
CA SER A 437 4.10 7.70 8.23
C SER A 437 2.67 7.93 8.70
N VAL A 438 1.89 8.64 7.89
CA VAL A 438 0.47 8.95 8.11
C VAL A 438 -0.40 7.68 8.19
N ALA A 439 0.12 6.58 7.67
CA ALA A 439 -0.44 5.24 7.77
C ALA A 439 -0.57 4.70 9.21
N GLN A 440 0.02 5.36 10.22
CA GLN A 440 0.00 4.84 11.59
C GLN A 440 -1.23 5.19 12.42
N SER A 441 -2.08 6.16 12.07
CA SER A 441 -3.08 6.61 13.08
C SER A 441 -4.48 6.92 12.58
N PHE A 442 -4.70 7.58 11.42
CA PHE A 442 -6.05 8.09 11.10
C PHE A 442 -6.46 8.11 9.61
N ALA A 443 -5.55 7.78 8.69
CA ALA A 443 -5.80 7.77 7.25
C ALA A 443 -6.33 6.40 6.78
N ALA A 444 -7.65 6.28 6.62
CA ALA A 444 -8.23 5.04 6.09
C ALA A 444 -7.97 4.94 4.57
N PRO A 445 -7.62 3.77 4.02
CA PRO A 445 -7.80 3.56 2.58
C PRO A 445 -9.29 3.76 2.25
N VAL A 446 -9.57 4.38 1.11
CA VAL A 446 -10.95 4.65 0.65
C VAL A 446 -11.22 3.89 -0.64
N LEU A 447 -12.49 3.59 -0.88
CA LEU A 447 -12.95 3.00 -2.12
C LEU A 447 -14.25 3.67 -2.58
N THR A 448 -14.52 3.60 -3.89
CA THR A 448 -15.80 3.99 -4.48
C THR A 448 -16.12 3.11 -5.70
N PRO A 449 -17.39 2.72 -5.92
CA PRO A 449 -17.77 1.95 -7.10
C PRO A 449 -17.77 2.84 -8.36
N LEU A 450 -17.15 2.35 -9.43
CA LEU A 450 -17.20 2.93 -10.78
C LEU A 450 -18.23 2.18 -11.65
N GLY A 451 -19.38 1.87 -11.05
CA GLY A 451 -20.39 0.95 -11.59
C GLY A 451 -20.43 -0.38 -10.84
N ASP A 452 -21.13 -1.37 -11.41
CA ASP A 452 -21.36 -2.66 -10.76
C ASP A 452 -20.16 -3.62 -10.87
N ASP A 453 -19.27 -3.46 -11.84
CA ASP A 453 -18.17 -4.38 -12.12
C ASP A 453 -16.78 -3.80 -11.84
N ARG A 454 -16.69 -2.54 -11.37
CA ARG A 454 -15.43 -1.84 -11.18
C ARG A 454 -15.39 -1.04 -9.90
N LEU A 455 -14.23 -1.03 -9.24
CA LEU A 455 -13.96 -0.24 -8.04
C LEU A 455 -12.72 0.63 -8.25
N LEU A 456 -12.71 1.83 -7.66
CA LEU A 456 -11.53 2.67 -7.50
C LEU A 456 -11.14 2.72 -6.03
N PHE A 457 -9.85 2.55 -5.74
CA PHE A 457 -9.26 2.65 -4.42
C PHE A 457 -8.27 3.81 -4.37
N ALA A 458 -8.13 4.45 -3.20
CA ALA A 458 -7.05 5.39 -2.91
C ALA A 458 -6.51 5.23 -1.48
N TRP A 459 -5.21 5.44 -1.30
CA TRP A 459 -4.52 5.36 0.00
C TRP A 459 -3.27 6.26 0.00
N GLY A 460 -2.80 6.65 1.19
CA GLY A 460 -1.50 7.30 1.36
C GLY A 460 -0.35 6.29 1.28
N ASP A 461 0.69 6.61 0.50
CA ASP A 461 1.83 5.72 0.25
C ASP A 461 3.17 6.46 0.34
N SER A 462 4.09 5.93 1.15
CA SER A 462 5.37 6.58 1.43
C SER A 462 6.53 6.12 0.53
N ARG A 463 6.28 5.38 -0.56
CA ARG A 463 7.35 4.76 -1.38
C ARG A 463 8.26 5.77 -2.07
N ASN A 464 7.77 6.97 -2.37
CA ASN A 464 8.55 8.06 -2.99
C ASN A 464 9.34 8.91 -1.98
N GLY A 465 9.30 8.54 -0.69
CA GLY A 465 10.10 9.15 0.35
C GLY A 465 9.58 10.52 0.83
N GLY A 466 10.19 11.00 1.91
CA GLY A 466 10.05 12.38 2.39
C GLY A 466 11.43 12.98 2.67
N THR A 467 11.55 14.30 2.45
CA THR A 467 12.79 15.06 2.66
C THR A 467 12.83 15.82 3.99
N GLY A 468 12.01 15.45 4.97
CA GLY A 468 11.84 16.20 6.23
C GLY A 468 13.16 16.45 6.98
N THR A 469 13.69 17.67 6.90
CA THR A 469 14.88 18.13 7.64
C THR A 469 14.53 18.87 8.94
N GLY A 470 13.35 18.61 9.52
CA GLY A 470 12.88 19.31 10.72
C GLY A 470 12.33 18.34 11.77
N VAL A 471 12.46 18.72 13.04
CA VAL A 471 11.89 18.00 14.20
C VAL A 471 10.35 17.89 14.16
N ASP A 472 9.69 18.68 13.30
CA ASP A 472 8.24 18.60 13.04
C ASP A 472 7.88 17.93 11.70
N ALA A 473 8.90 17.60 10.87
CA ALA A 473 8.73 16.86 9.61
C ALA A 473 8.73 15.33 9.82
N ASP A 474 8.96 14.88 11.05
CA ASP A 474 9.00 13.48 11.46
C ASP A 474 7.61 12.90 11.77
N ALA A 475 6.51 13.60 11.47
CA ALA A 475 5.17 13.16 11.83
C ALA A 475 4.25 12.77 10.64
N HIS A 476 4.20 13.52 9.53
CA HIS A 476 3.17 13.28 8.49
C HIS A 476 3.55 13.61 7.04
N ALA A 477 4.80 13.99 6.74
CA ALA A 477 5.17 14.65 5.47
C ALA A 477 5.87 13.76 4.43
N THR A 478 5.60 12.44 4.41
CA THR A 478 6.41 11.49 3.61
C THR A 478 5.61 10.65 2.62
N GLY A 479 4.34 10.99 2.37
CA GLY A 479 3.40 10.20 1.58
C GLY A 479 2.82 10.95 0.39
N ASP A 480 2.42 10.18 -0.62
CA ASP A 480 1.60 10.65 -1.74
C ASP A 480 0.34 9.78 -1.86
N VAL A 481 -0.73 10.31 -2.44
CA VAL A 481 -1.96 9.56 -2.71
C VAL A 481 -1.72 8.63 -3.89
N TYR A 482 -1.86 7.33 -3.67
CA TYR A 482 -1.83 6.30 -4.69
C TYR A 482 -3.23 5.74 -4.93
N MET A 483 -3.45 5.29 -6.16
CA MET A 483 -4.70 4.68 -6.59
C MET A 483 -4.48 3.35 -7.29
N ALA A 484 -5.53 2.53 -7.28
CA ALA A 484 -5.66 1.36 -8.14
C ALA A 484 -7.14 1.13 -8.44
N THR A 485 -7.43 0.51 -9.58
CA THR A 485 -8.77 0.02 -9.92
C THR A 485 -8.84 -1.49 -9.79
N ALA A 486 -9.99 -2.03 -9.38
CA ALA A 486 -10.25 -3.46 -9.46
C ALA A 486 -11.40 -3.76 -10.43
N GLU A 487 -11.13 -4.66 -11.38
CA GLU A 487 -12.13 -5.25 -12.29
C GLU A 487 -12.70 -6.51 -11.63
N LEU A 488 -13.98 -6.50 -11.30
CA LEU A 488 -14.68 -7.61 -10.66
C LEU A 488 -15.02 -8.68 -11.71
N GLY A 489 -14.74 -9.95 -11.42
CA GLY A 489 -15.04 -11.04 -12.35
C GLY A 489 -14.15 -11.08 -13.61
N ALA A 490 -12.96 -10.48 -13.57
CA ALA A 490 -12.02 -10.51 -14.70
C ALA A 490 -11.61 -11.95 -15.08
N THR A 491 -11.70 -12.29 -16.37
CA THR A 491 -11.45 -13.66 -16.90
C THR A 491 -10.26 -13.76 -17.87
N GLY A 492 -9.59 -12.65 -18.19
CA GLY A 492 -8.45 -12.63 -19.11
C GLY A 492 -7.16 -13.25 -18.55
N ALA A 493 -6.17 -13.49 -19.42
CA ALA A 493 -4.84 -13.91 -18.99
C ALA A 493 -4.19 -12.85 -18.09
N VAL A 494 -3.41 -13.26 -17.09
CA VAL A 494 -2.69 -12.35 -16.19
C VAL A 494 -1.76 -11.44 -17.02
N PRO A 495 -1.88 -10.10 -16.92
CA PRO A 495 -0.99 -9.15 -17.58
C PRO A 495 0.48 -9.40 -17.25
N GLU A 496 1.36 -9.13 -18.21
CA GLU A 496 2.80 -9.24 -18.02
C GLU A 496 3.51 -7.93 -18.35
N SER A 497 4.64 -7.72 -17.68
CA SER A 497 5.63 -6.68 -17.99
C SER A 497 7.03 -7.27 -17.84
N ALA A 498 8.02 -6.72 -18.53
CA ALA A 498 9.40 -7.20 -18.45
C ALA A 498 10.37 -6.06 -18.16
N PHE A 499 11.39 -6.33 -17.33
CA PHE A 499 12.57 -5.49 -17.26
C PHE A 499 13.36 -5.60 -18.57
N PRO A 500 14.06 -4.54 -19.00
CA PRO A 500 15.00 -4.65 -20.10
C PRO A 500 16.09 -5.67 -19.78
N ASP A 501 16.45 -6.51 -20.76
CA ASP A 501 17.58 -7.41 -20.60
C ASP A 501 18.88 -6.59 -20.53
N THR A 502 19.54 -6.59 -19.37
CA THR A 502 20.72 -5.76 -19.06
C THR A 502 21.79 -6.57 -18.31
N SER A 503 22.97 -5.99 -18.03
CA SER A 503 23.96 -6.68 -17.22
C SER A 503 23.49 -6.83 -15.76
N PRO A 504 24.02 -7.78 -14.97
CA PRO A 504 23.66 -7.93 -13.56
C PRO A 504 23.83 -6.64 -12.73
N GLU A 505 24.86 -5.84 -13.05
CA GLU A 505 25.09 -4.54 -12.41
C GLU A 505 23.92 -3.57 -12.66
N GLN A 506 23.50 -3.42 -13.92
CA GLN A 506 22.39 -2.54 -14.29
C GLN A 506 21.05 -3.08 -13.78
N LEU A 507 20.84 -4.40 -13.85
CA LEU A 507 19.66 -5.04 -13.28
C LEU A 507 19.53 -4.72 -11.78
N SER A 508 20.63 -4.76 -11.02
CA SER A 508 20.59 -4.40 -9.59
C SER A 508 20.25 -2.93 -9.34
N VAL A 509 20.59 -2.03 -10.26
CA VAL A 509 20.17 -0.61 -10.23
C VAL A 509 18.67 -0.47 -10.53
N ASP A 510 18.17 -1.18 -11.54
CA ASP A 510 16.75 -1.15 -11.91
C ASP A 510 15.88 -1.73 -10.79
N LEU A 511 16.32 -2.82 -10.16
CA LEU A 511 15.70 -3.43 -8.98
C LEU A 511 15.75 -2.52 -7.75
N SER A 512 16.82 -1.74 -7.57
CA SER A 512 16.93 -0.72 -6.53
C SER A 512 15.87 0.38 -6.72
N ARG A 513 15.70 0.87 -7.95
CA ARG A 513 14.71 1.91 -8.27
C ARG A 513 13.27 1.42 -8.13
N LEU A 514 13.02 0.15 -8.43
CA LEU A 514 11.73 -0.48 -8.11
C LEU A 514 11.51 -0.51 -6.59
N ALA A 515 12.45 -1.05 -5.81
CA ALA A 515 12.29 -1.20 -4.36
C ALA A 515 12.24 0.12 -3.58
N PHE A 516 12.97 1.14 -4.07
CA PHE A 516 13.21 2.42 -3.41
C PHE A 516 13.04 3.59 -4.39
N PRO A 517 11.84 3.82 -4.96
CA PRO A 517 11.64 4.85 -5.97
C PRO A 517 11.94 6.25 -5.42
N GLY A 518 11.67 6.49 -4.14
CA GLY A 518 12.03 7.72 -3.41
C GLY A 518 13.49 7.87 -2.97
N GLY A 519 14.31 6.83 -3.13
CA GLY A 519 15.66 6.76 -2.55
C GLY A 519 15.66 6.02 -1.21
N ALA A 520 16.78 6.05 -0.48
CA ALA A 520 16.82 5.48 0.87
C ALA A 520 16.18 6.50 1.82
N GLY A 521 15.10 6.10 2.51
CA GLY A 521 14.35 6.99 3.41
C GLY A 521 15.25 7.68 4.46
N LYS A 522 14.90 8.91 4.82
CA LYS A 522 15.54 9.66 5.92
C LYS A 522 14.70 9.50 7.18
N SER A 523 15.35 9.38 8.34
CA SER A 523 14.69 9.53 9.65
C SER A 523 15.27 10.79 10.29
N GLY A 524 14.48 11.86 10.34
CA GLY A 524 14.98 13.20 10.70
C GLY A 524 16.22 13.61 9.90
N SER A 525 17.25 14.12 10.59
CA SER A 525 18.53 14.51 9.99
C SER A 525 19.54 13.37 9.79
N GLN A 526 19.24 12.14 10.26
CA GLN A 526 20.19 11.03 10.27
C GLN A 526 19.96 10.05 9.11
N ARG A 527 21.06 9.70 8.42
CA ARG A 527 21.09 8.64 7.41
C ARG A 527 21.43 7.32 8.11
N THR A 528 20.47 6.43 8.23
CA THR A 528 20.62 5.19 9.02
C THR A 528 20.89 3.96 8.17
N THR A 529 20.60 3.98 6.86
CA THR A 529 20.78 2.83 5.97
C THR A 529 22.16 2.79 5.32
N ARG A 530 22.63 1.56 5.05
CA ARG A 530 23.86 1.27 4.30
C ARG A 530 23.55 0.45 3.06
N VAL A 531 23.96 0.91 1.88
CA VAL A 531 23.78 0.11 0.66
C VAL A 531 24.54 -1.21 0.76
N VAL A 532 23.91 -2.34 0.40
CA VAL A 532 24.56 -3.66 0.46
C VAL A 532 25.15 -3.96 -0.90
N VAL A 533 26.43 -4.35 -0.94
CA VAL A 533 27.17 -4.61 -2.18
C VAL A 533 27.80 -6.00 -2.11
N VAL A 534 27.56 -6.80 -3.15
CA VAL A 534 28.16 -8.13 -3.37
C VAL A 534 28.80 -8.14 -4.75
N ASN A 535 29.84 -8.95 -4.95
CA ASN A 535 30.42 -9.12 -6.27
C ASN A 535 29.51 -9.99 -7.17
N ALA A 536 29.21 -9.53 -8.38
CA ALA A 536 28.31 -10.19 -9.33
C ALA A 536 28.78 -11.58 -9.82
N THR A 537 30.06 -11.91 -9.58
CA THR A 537 30.70 -13.17 -9.99
C THR A 537 31.19 -13.99 -8.78
N ASP A 538 30.70 -13.66 -7.58
CA ASP A 538 31.05 -14.38 -6.37
C ASP A 538 30.29 -15.70 -6.17
N ASP A 539 30.70 -16.45 -5.15
CA ASP A 539 29.85 -17.52 -4.60
C ASP A 539 28.45 -16.95 -4.34
N THR A 540 27.46 -17.55 -4.99
CA THR A 540 26.09 -17.03 -4.94
C THR A 540 25.51 -17.06 -3.53
N GLY A 541 25.99 -17.92 -2.64
CA GLY A 541 25.64 -17.92 -1.23
C GLY A 541 25.85 -16.56 -0.55
N LEU A 542 26.89 -15.81 -0.95
CA LEU A 542 27.11 -14.46 -0.43
C LEU A 542 25.95 -13.52 -0.81
N ALA A 543 25.45 -13.58 -2.04
CA ALA A 543 24.32 -12.77 -2.47
C ALA A 543 23.02 -13.20 -1.79
N LEU A 544 22.79 -14.50 -1.59
CA LEU A 544 21.58 -15.01 -0.93
C LEU A 544 21.48 -14.55 0.53
N SER A 545 22.58 -14.60 1.28
CA SER A 545 22.62 -14.09 2.65
C SER A 545 22.61 -12.56 2.71
N ALA A 546 23.24 -11.88 1.75
CA ALA A 546 23.19 -10.43 1.61
C ALA A 546 21.80 -9.90 1.26
N ALA A 547 20.95 -10.66 0.57
CA ALA A 547 19.58 -10.27 0.27
C ALA A 547 18.74 -10.09 1.56
N VAL A 548 18.92 -10.97 2.54
CA VAL A 548 18.29 -10.85 3.87
C VAL A 548 18.81 -9.60 4.59
N LEU A 549 20.12 -9.36 4.54
CA LEU A 549 20.71 -8.15 5.11
C LEU A 549 20.17 -6.87 4.45
N ALA A 550 20.08 -6.85 3.12
CA ALA A 550 19.58 -5.71 2.36
C ALA A 550 18.13 -5.38 2.76
N ARG A 551 17.28 -6.40 2.85
CA ARG A 551 15.89 -6.25 3.32
C ARG A 551 15.82 -5.75 4.76
N ALA A 552 16.59 -6.33 5.67
CA ALA A 552 16.61 -5.93 7.08
C ALA A 552 17.18 -4.52 7.31
N ASN A 553 18.09 -4.08 6.44
CA ASN A 553 18.71 -2.75 6.48
C ASN A 553 17.91 -1.70 5.68
N GLU A 554 16.78 -2.06 5.07
CA GLU A 554 15.98 -1.16 4.22
C GLU A 554 16.81 -0.51 3.11
N SER A 555 17.63 -1.31 2.44
CA SER A 555 18.54 -0.89 1.38
C SER A 555 18.52 -1.88 0.22
N PRO A 556 18.90 -1.48 -0.99
CA PRO A 556 19.03 -2.41 -2.10
C PRO A 556 20.27 -3.30 -1.96
N LEU A 557 20.26 -4.42 -2.70
CA LEU A 557 21.43 -5.25 -2.95
C LEU A 557 21.98 -4.92 -4.34
N LEU A 558 23.14 -4.26 -4.39
CA LEU A 558 23.84 -3.95 -5.64
C LEU A 558 24.85 -5.05 -5.99
N LEU A 559 24.86 -5.45 -7.26
CA LEU A 559 25.81 -6.42 -7.80
C LEU A 559 26.97 -5.67 -8.46
N ALA A 560 28.16 -5.72 -7.89
CA ALA A 560 29.31 -4.95 -8.33
C ALA A 560 30.38 -5.81 -9.02
N ARG A 561 31.25 -5.15 -9.81
CA ARG A 561 32.50 -5.74 -10.29
C ARG A 561 33.57 -5.67 -9.19
N SER A 562 34.66 -6.42 -9.36
CA SER A 562 35.67 -6.54 -8.30
C SER A 562 36.49 -5.28 -8.02
N THR A 563 36.57 -4.39 -9.01
CA THR A 563 37.46 -3.24 -9.00
C THR A 563 36.77 -1.88 -9.07
N ASP A 564 35.46 -1.84 -9.29
CA ASP A 564 34.74 -0.60 -9.58
C ASP A 564 33.22 -0.77 -9.53
N LEU A 565 32.55 0.36 -9.34
CA LEU A 565 31.13 0.54 -9.64
C LEU A 565 30.97 1.21 -11.01
N THR A 566 29.92 0.85 -11.75
CA THR A 566 29.57 1.55 -13.00
C THR A 566 29.12 3.00 -12.71
N SER A 567 29.00 3.83 -13.75
CA SER A 567 28.42 5.18 -13.63
C SER A 567 27.03 5.13 -13.03
N GLU A 568 26.19 4.22 -13.52
CA GLU A 568 24.79 4.08 -13.14
C GLU A 568 24.67 3.63 -11.69
N GLN A 569 25.57 2.76 -11.22
CA GLN A 569 25.64 2.36 -9.82
C GLN A 569 26.07 3.50 -8.90
N LYS A 570 27.02 4.34 -9.33
CA LYS A 570 27.42 5.54 -8.56
C LYS A 570 26.29 6.54 -8.49
N ASP A 571 25.60 6.78 -9.60
CA ASP A 571 24.42 7.65 -9.66
C ASP A 571 23.30 7.12 -8.76
N GLU A 572 23.09 5.80 -8.74
CA GLU A 572 22.11 5.17 -7.86
C GLU A 572 22.48 5.29 -6.38
N VAL A 573 23.74 5.07 -6.02
CA VAL A 573 24.22 5.29 -4.64
C VAL A 573 24.05 6.76 -4.25
N ALA A 574 24.35 7.71 -5.14
CA ALA A 574 24.15 9.13 -4.90
C ALA A 574 22.66 9.49 -4.74
N ARG A 575 21.77 8.88 -5.55
CA ARG A 575 20.31 9.05 -5.47
C ARG A 575 19.74 8.50 -4.17
N LEU A 576 20.19 7.32 -3.76
CA LEU A 576 19.82 6.71 -2.48
C LEU A 576 20.34 7.54 -1.30
N ALA A 577 21.48 8.20 -1.47
CA ALA A 577 22.15 9.01 -0.46
C ALA A 577 22.32 8.29 0.90
N PRO A 578 22.88 7.05 0.94
CA PRO A 578 22.98 6.27 2.16
C PRO A 578 23.95 6.89 3.18
N GLY A 579 23.92 6.41 4.42
CA GLY A 579 24.91 6.76 5.44
C GLY A 579 26.25 6.04 5.25
N GLY A 580 26.25 4.92 4.53
CA GLY A 580 27.44 4.09 4.30
C GLY A 580 27.14 2.89 3.40
N ALA A 581 27.99 1.86 3.48
CA ALA A 581 27.83 0.64 2.69
C ALA A 581 28.25 -0.62 3.47
N TYR A 582 27.57 -1.74 3.23
CA TYR A 582 28.03 -3.08 3.60
C TYR A 582 28.64 -3.77 2.38
N LEU A 583 29.93 -4.13 2.46
CA LEU A 583 30.58 -4.97 1.43
C LEU A 583 30.58 -6.40 1.93
N VAL A 584 29.75 -7.24 1.34
CA VAL A 584 29.68 -8.66 1.68
C VAL A 584 30.65 -9.42 0.78
N GLY A 585 31.72 -9.94 1.38
CA GLY A 585 32.79 -10.65 0.68
C GLY A 585 34.20 -10.07 0.92
N ALA A 586 35.20 -10.89 0.61
CA ALA A 586 36.62 -10.58 0.84
C ALA A 586 37.13 -9.42 -0.04
N ALA A 587 38.21 -8.76 0.39
CA ALA A 587 38.83 -7.66 -0.35
C ALA A 587 39.38 -8.08 -1.73
N SER A 588 39.71 -9.36 -1.91
CA SER A 588 40.10 -9.91 -3.22
C SER A 588 38.95 -9.95 -4.22
N ARG A 589 37.70 -9.88 -3.75
CA ARG A 589 36.48 -9.91 -4.57
C ARG A 589 35.82 -8.55 -4.66
N LEU A 590 35.94 -7.70 -3.64
CA LEU A 590 35.51 -6.30 -3.65
C LEU A 590 36.66 -5.44 -3.13
N SER A 591 37.50 -4.95 -4.04
CA SER A 591 38.75 -4.25 -3.70
C SER A 591 38.53 -2.86 -3.09
N ASP A 592 39.61 -2.25 -2.58
CA ASP A 592 39.58 -0.89 -2.03
C ASP A 592 39.17 0.18 -3.06
N ARG A 593 39.24 -0.12 -4.36
CA ARG A 593 38.71 0.76 -5.41
C ARG A 593 37.18 0.81 -5.43
N VAL A 594 36.50 -0.29 -5.02
CA VAL A 594 35.05 -0.28 -4.82
C VAL A 594 34.70 0.59 -3.62
N VAL A 595 35.47 0.50 -2.53
CA VAL A 595 35.32 1.37 -1.35
C VAL A 595 35.49 2.84 -1.74
N ALA A 596 36.52 3.17 -2.52
CA ALA A 596 36.73 4.52 -3.03
C ALA A 596 35.56 4.97 -3.93
N SER A 597 35.06 4.11 -4.82
CA SER A 597 33.92 4.41 -5.69
C SER A 597 32.63 4.67 -4.91
N LEU A 598 32.41 3.96 -3.80
CA LEU A 598 31.28 4.18 -2.89
C LEU A 598 31.40 5.50 -2.14
N ALA A 599 32.61 5.80 -1.62
CA ALA A 599 32.88 7.07 -0.96
C ALA A 599 32.68 8.27 -1.90
N ASP A 600 33.15 8.17 -3.15
CA ASP A 600 32.95 9.18 -4.20
C ASP A 600 31.47 9.40 -4.51
N ALA A 601 30.65 8.35 -4.39
CA ALA A 601 29.19 8.41 -4.58
C ALA A 601 28.42 8.84 -3.30
N GLY A 602 29.13 9.13 -2.20
CA GLY A 602 28.55 9.64 -0.95
C GLY A 602 28.32 8.61 0.16
N ALA A 603 28.69 7.34 -0.05
CA ALA A 603 28.62 6.27 0.96
C ALA A 603 29.95 6.13 1.71
N THR A 604 30.22 7.03 2.66
CA THR A 604 31.55 7.18 3.28
C THR A 604 31.85 6.19 4.42
N ASP A 605 30.82 5.66 5.09
CA ASP A 605 30.97 4.73 6.21
C ASP A 605 30.82 3.25 5.76
N THR A 606 31.89 2.73 5.16
CA THR A 606 31.92 1.38 4.60
C THR A 606 32.35 0.33 5.64
N GLN A 607 31.51 -0.69 5.85
CA GLN A 607 31.80 -1.86 6.68
C GLN A 607 31.87 -3.13 5.82
N ARG A 608 32.97 -3.88 5.95
CA ARG A 608 33.12 -5.18 5.27
C ARG A 608 32.62 -6.32 6.15
N ILE A 609 31.83 -7.21 5.58
CA ILE A 609 31.36 -8.45 6.21
C ILE A 609 31.94 -9.60 5.40
N ALA A 610 32.98 -10.24 5.92
CA ALA A 610 33.63 -11.37 5.28
C ALA A 610 34.06 -12.37 6.35
N GLY A 611 33.64 -13.62 6.17
CA GLY A 611 34.15 -14.78 6.90
C GLY A 611 35.31 -15.45 6.18
N ILE A 612 35.76 -16.57 6.73
CA ILE A 612 36.76 -17.42 6.08
C ILE A 612 36.25 -18.05 4.77
N ASP A 613 34.93 -18.26 4.69
CA ASP A 613 34.20 -18.77 3.53
C ASP A 613 32.76 -18.20 3.51
N ALA A 614 31.93 -18.67 2.57
CA ALA A 614 30.54 -18.25 2.45
C ALA A 614 29.72 -18.60 3.71
N ALA A 615 29.94 -19.78 4.31
CA ALA A 615 29.21 -20.23 5.51
C ALA A 615 29.52 -19.38 6.74
N ASP A 616 30.79 -19.04 6.98
CA ASP A 616 31.16 -18.12 8.05
C ASP A 616 30.65 -16.70 7.78
N THR A 617 30.60 -16.27 6.51
CA THR A 617 29.99 -14.97 6.15
C THR A 617 28.50 -14.94 6.45
N ALA A 618 27.76 -15.98 6.05
CA ALA A 618 26.32 -16.12 6.34
C ALA A 618 26.05 -16.17 7.85
N ARG A 619 26.84 -16.92 8.62
CA ARG A 619 26.78 -16.92 10.10
C ARG A 619 26.95 -15.52 10.68
N ARG A 620 27.94 -14.74 10.21
CA ARG A 620 28.17 -13.37 10.68
C ARG A 620 26.98 -12.45 10.38
N ILE A 621 26.40 -12.56 9.18
CA ILE A 621 25.19 -11.81 8.82
C ILE A 621 24.04 -12.21 9.75
N ALA A 622 23.80 -13.51 9.96
CA ALA A 622 22.74 -14.01 10.83
C ALA A 622 22.87 -13.48 12.27
N LEU A 623 24.09 -13.51 12.84
CA LEU A 623 24.37 -12.97 14.17
C LEU A 623 24.21 -11.45 14.25
N MET A 624 24.53 -10.73 13.17
CA MET A 624 24.34 -9.28 13.10
C MET A 624 22.86 -8.89 13.13
N LEU A 625 21.98 -9.76 12.63
CA LEU A 625 20.53 -9.53 12.58
C LEU A 625 19.80 -9.94 13.86
N ASP A 626 20.47 -10.57 14.83
CA ASP A 626 19.89 -10.98 16.12
C ASP A 626 19.52 -9.75 16.99
N SER A 627 18.23 -9.43 17.03
CA SER A 627 17.69 -8.31 17.81
C SER A 627 17.27 -8.67 19.24
N ARG A 628 17.59 -9.87 19.73
CA ARG A 628 17.28 -10.24 21.13
C ARG A 628 18.05 -9.34 22.10
N ASP A 629 17.48 -9.09 23.27
CA ASP A 629 18.21 -8.53 24.40
C ASP A 629 18.93 -9.64 25.21
N ALA A 630 19.68 -9.27 26.25
CA ALA A 630 20.39 -10.25 27.08
C ALA A 630 19.43 -11.18 27.85
N GLY A 631 18.23 -10.70 28.20
CA GLY A 631 17.20 -11.46 28.90
C GLY A 631 16.59 -12.54 28.00
N ALA A 632 16.16 -12.18 26.80
CA ALA A 632 15.64 -13.10 25.79
C ALA A 632 16.68 -14.19 25.45
N ARG A 633 17.96 -13.83 25.28
CA ARG A 633 19.04 -14.81 25.09
C ARG A 633 19.18 -15.76 26.27
N SER A 634 19.14 -15.25 27.51
CA SER A 634 19.25 -16.08 28.72
C SER A 634 18.07 -17.05 28.91
N ARG A 635 16.89 -16.68 28.38
CA ARG A 635 15.68 -17.53 28.39
C ARG A 635 15.66 -18.55 27.25
N GLY A 636 16.66 -18.52 26.35
CA GLY A 636 16.71 -19.40 25.19
C GLY A 636 15.65 -19.08 24.14
N GLU A 637 15.12 -17.86 24.12
CA GLU A 637 14.12 -17.47 23.11
C GLU A 637 14.74 -17.49 21.71
N PRO A 638 14.06 -18.07 20.70
CA PRO A 638 14.53 -18.03 19.32
C PRO A 638 14.71 -16.59 18.81
N ALA A 639 15.84 -16.34 18.14
CA ALA A 639 16.12 -15.04 17.49
C ALA A 639 15.19 -14.77 16.31
N PHE A 640 14.77 -15.84 15.63
CA PHE A 640 13.97 -15.84 14.42
C PHE A 640 12.96 -16.99 14.47
N ASP A 641 11.89 -16.91 13.70
CA ASP A 641 10.87 -17.96 13.62
C ASP A 641 11.35 -19.23 12.87
N GLY A 642 12.56 -19.17 12.31
CA GLY A 642 13.25 -20.26 11.63
C GLY A 642 14.49 -19.78 10.88
N ALA A 643 15.19 -20.69 10.23
CA ALA A 643 16.27 -20.39 9.28
C ALA A 643 16.03 -21.08 7.94
N VAL A 644 16.45 -20.44 6.84
CA VAL A 644 16.45 -21.06 5.52
C VAL A 644 17.81 -21.70 5.28
N ILE A 645 17.82 -22.99 5.00
CA ILE A 645 19.04 -23.75 4.71
C ILE A 645 19.10 -24.03 3.22
N VAL A 646 20.21 -23.66 2.58
CA VAL A 646 20.40 -23.88 1.14
C VAL A 646 21.77 -24.49 0.86
N ASN A 647 21.93 -25.15 -0.28
CA ASN A 647 23.24 -25.46 -0.81
C ASN A 647 23.64 -24.43 -1.86
N SER A 648 24.58 -23.53 -1.53
CA SER A 648 25.00 -22.44 -2.42
C SER A 648 25.69 -22.90 -3.71
N GLN A 649 26.06 -24.17 -3.80
CA GLN A 649 26.67 -24.78 -4.98
C GLN A 649 25.63 -25.31 -5.99
N THR A 650 24.34 -25.19 -5.66
CA THR A 650 23.23 -25.66 -6.51
C THR A 650 22.34 -24.49 -6.95
N GLY A 651 21.74 -24.59 -8.14
CA GLY A 651 20.82 -23.57 -8.67
C GLY A 651 19.50 -23.46 -7.90
N ASP A 652 19.12 -24.51 -7.16
CA ASP A 652 17.86 -24.64 -6.41
C ASP A 652 17.71 -23.61 -5.28
N ALA A 653 18.83 -23.07 -4.79
CA ALA A 653 18.90 -22.30 -3.55
C ALA A 653 18.26 -20.91 -3.61
N ALA A 654 18.15 -20.32 -4.80
CA ALA A 654 18.08 -18.87 -4.89
C ALA A 654 16.69 -18.26 -4.63
N THR A 655 15.62 -18.98 -4.98
CA THR A 655 14.23 -18.57 -4.67
C THR A 655 13.94 -18.60 -3.16
N GLY A 656 14.64 -19.44 -2.41
CA GLY A 656 14.58 -19.47 -0.95
C GLY A 656 15.00 -18.14 -0.29
N SER A 657 15.87 -17.36 -0.93
CA SER A 657 16.32 -16.07 -0.39
C SER A 657 15.25 -15.00 -0.37
N ALA A 658 14.31 -15.02 -1.33
CA ALA A 658 13.18 -14.10 -1.36
C ALA A 658 12.26 -14.34 -0.16
N LEU A 659 11.94 -15.62 0.11
CA LEU A 659 11.18 -16.02 1.30
C LEU A 659 11.92 -15.67 2.58
N ALA A 660 13.22 -15.99 2.65
CA ALA A 660 14.05 -15.70 3.82
C ALA A 660 14.09 -14.19 4.11
N ALA A 661 14.30 -13.37 3.08
CA ALA A 661 14.31 -11.92 3.21
C ALA A 661 12.93 -11.38 3.62
N ALA A 662 11.85 -11.86 3.02
CA ALA A 662 10.48 -11.42 3.33
C ALA A 662 10.09 -11.69 4.79
N LEU A 663 10.62 -12.77 5.37
CA LEU A 663 10.35 -13.19 6.74
C LEU A 663 11.47 -12.85 7.73
N ARG A 664 12.53 -12.17 7.28
CA ARG A 664 13.76 -11.90 8.05
C ARG A 664 14.35 -13.17 8.68
N MET A 665 14.29 -14.29 7.99
CA MET A 665 14.98 -15.51 8.38
C MET A 665 16.42 -15.49 7.85
N PRO A 666 17.42 -15.90 8.64
CA PRO A 666 18.78 -16.03 8.11
C PRO A 666 18.84 -17.15 7.06
N VAL A 667 19.59 -16.89 5.98
CA VAL A 667 20.01 -17.93 5.05
C VAL A 667 21.34 -18.51 5.53
N LEU A 668 21.38 -19.81 5.80
CA LEU A 668 22.57 -20.56 6.19
C LEU A 668 22.81 -21.70 5.20
N PHE A 669 24.00 -22.30 5.22
CA PHE A 669 24.40 -23.27 4.21
C PHE A 669 24.49 -24.70 4.74
N ALA A 670 24.12 -25.65 3.89
CA ALA A 670 24.42 -27.06 4.04
C ALA A 670 24.91 -27.61 2.69
N GLN A 671 25.50 -28.80 2.73
CA GLN A 671 25.86 -29.57 1.54
C GLN A 671 25.04 -30.85 1.51
N ARG A 672 25.20 -31.63 0.44
CA ARG A 672 24.50 -32.92 0.27
C ARG A 672 24.67 -33.82 1.50
N ASP A 673 25.91 -33.96 1.97
CA ASP A 673 26.28 -34.98 2.97
C ASP A 673 26.80 -34.36 4.28
N GLY A 674 26.59 -33.06 4.51
CA GLY A 674 27.03 -32.44 5.76
C GLY A 674 26.63 -30.99 5.96
N VAL A 675 26.71 -30.56 7.23
CA VAL A 675 26.48 -29.18 7.66
C VAL A 675 27.81 -28.54 8.06
N PRO A 676 28.20 -27.39 7.49
CA PRO A 676 29.39 -26.65 7.90
C PRO A 676 29.33 -26.26 9.40
N PRO A 677 30.47 -26.29 10.12
CA PRO A 677 30.50 -25.88 11.53
C PRO A 677 29.92 -24.48 11.79
N ALA A 678 30.17 -23.54 10.87
CA ALA A 678 29.62 -22.18 10.96
C ALA A 678 28.08 -22.15 10.95
N THR A 679 27.43 -23.07 10.22
CA THR A 679 25.97 -23.19 10.22
C THR A 679 25.47 -23.73 11.54
N THR A 680 26.09 -24.80 12.07
CA THR A 680 25.72 -25.35 13.39
C THR A 680 25.89 -24.31 14.50
N GLU A 681 27.00 -23.59 14.50
CA GLU A 681 27.24 -22.48 15.45
C GLU A 681 26.17 -21.39 15.35
N ALA A 682 25.72 -21.04 14.13
CA ALA A 682 24.66 -20.07 13.92
C ALA A 682 23.33 -20.55 14.51
N LEU A 683 22.93 -21.79 14.19
CA LEU A 683 21.69 -22.39 14.67
C LEU A 683 21.63 -22.42 16.20
N ASP A 684 22.73 -22.84 16.83
CA ASP A 684 22.84 -22.90 18.29
C ASP A 684 22.81 -21.50 18.92
N ALA A 685 23.64 -20.56 18.43
CA ALA A 685 23.73 -19.21 18.99
C ALA A 685 22.41 -18.43 18.85
N LEU A 686 21.64 -18.69 17.79
CA LEU A 686 20.37 -18.05 17.50
C LEU A 686 19.17 -18.79 18.09
N ALA A 687 19.39 -19.95 18.73
CA ALA A 687 18.35 -20.83 19.25
C ALA A 687 17.28 -21.16 18.19
N ILE A 688 17.71 -21.55 16.98
CA ILE A 688 16.81 -21.88 15.88
C ILE A 688 16.19 -23.26 16.14
N GLU A 689 14.86 -23.30 16.15
CA GLU A 689 14.09 -24.53 16.39
C GLU A 689 13.53 -25.17 15.11
N THR A 690 13.37 -24.39 14.04
CA THR A 690 12.84 -24.86 12.75
C THR A 690 13.70 -24.39 11.58
N THR A 691 13.82 -25.26 10.58
CA THR A 691 14.60 -24.97 9.38
C THR A 691 13.82 -25.31 8.12
N LEU A 692 13.91 -24.44 7.12
CA LEU A 692 13.35 -24.63 5.79
C LEU A 692 14.49 -24.97 4.84
N VAL A 693 14.60 -26.23 4.42
CA VAL A 693 15.66 -26.72 3.55
C VAL A 693 15.22 -26.57 2.10
N VAL A 694 15.81 -25.63 1.37
CA VAL A 694 15.45 -25.34 -0.02
C VAL A 694 16.33 -26.15 -0.97
N GLY A 695 15.68 -26.95 -1.80
CA GLY A 695 16.32 -27.88 -2.76
C GLY A 695 15.99 -29.35 -2.52
N GLY A 696 16.17 -30.15 -3.56
CA GLY A 696 15.92 -31.59 -3.52
C GLY A 696 16.95 -32.37 -2.68
N PRO A 697 16.73 -33.68 -2.44
CA PRO A 697 17.68 -34.54 -1.72
C PRO A 697 19.08 -34.61 -2.35
N GLU A 698 19.19 -34.32 -3.65
CA GLU A 698 20.48 -34.27 -4.35
C GLU A 698 21.32 -33.03 -3.98
N SER A 699 20.65 -31.97 -3.51
CA SER A 699 21.26 -30.71 -3.06
C SER A 699 21.59 -30.76 -1.57
N VAL A 700 20.62 -31.15 -0.73
CA VAL A 700 20.77 -31.37 0.72
C VAL A 700 20.13 -32.71 1.05
N GLY A 701 20.95 -33.70 1.43
CA GLY A 701 20.52 -35.10 1.64
C GLY A 701 19.53 -35.25 2.79
N ASP A 702 18.77 -36.34 2.79
CA ASP A 702 17.74 -36.60 3.80
C ASP A 702 18.35 -36.79 5.21
N GLU A 703 19.53 -37.41 5.32
CA GLU A 703 20.25 -37.50 6.60
C GLU A 703 20.62 -36.12 7.15
N VAL A 704 21.00 -35.17 6.28
CA VAL A 704 21.28 -33.78 6.68
C VAL A 704 19.99 -33.08 7.11
N LEU A 705 18.90 -33.23 6.35
CA LEU A 705 17.58 -32.69 6.69
C LEU A 705 17.11 -33.17 8.08
N GLU A 706 17.21 -34.47 8.34
CA GLU A 706 16.81 -35.09 9.62
C GLU A 706 17.69 -34.63 10.80
N GLY A 707 18.94 -34.27 10.52
CA GLY A 707 19.87 -33.72 11.52
C GLY A 707 19.66 -32.23 11.83
N LEU A 708 18.87 -31.50 11.05
CA LEU A 708 18.61 -30.08 11.26
C LEU A 708 17.39 -29.85 12.19
N PRO A 709 17.38 -28.77 13.00
CA PRO A 709 16.26 -28.45 13.87
C PRO A 709 14.96 -28.29 13.08
N GLY A 710 13.97 -29.15 13.34
CA GLY A 710 12.63 -29.07 12.74
C GLY A 710 12.63 -29.00 11.21
N GLY A 711 13.55 -29.72 10.54
CA GLY A 711 13.75 -29.64 9.10
C GLY A 711 12.50 -29.91 8.25
N LYS A 712 12.08 -28.92 7.45
CA LYS A 712 11.04 -29.03 6.42
C LYS A 712 11.66 -28.80 5.05
N ARG A 713 11.54 -29.77 4.14
CA ARG A 713 12.03 -29.66 2.76
C ARG A 713 11.09 -28.82 1.89
N LEU A 714 11.65 -27.87 1.16
CA LEU A 714 11.02 -27.08 0.10
C LEU A 714 11.82 -27.30 -1.19
N GLY A 715 11.55 -28.38 -1.91
CA GLY A 715 12.37 -28.76 -3.06
C GLY A 715 11.68 -29.72 -4.00
N GLY A 716 12.02 -29.60 -5.28
CA GLY A 716 11.54 -30.46 -6.36
C GLY A 716 12.68 -31.11 -7.15
N ALA A 717 12.35 -31.65 -8.31
CA ALA A 717 13.34 -32.27 -9.21
C ALA A 717 14.19 -31.24 -9.98
N ASP A 718 13.76 -29.99 -10.02
CA ASP A 718 14.39 -28.88 -10.73
C ASP A 718 14.12 -27.53 -10.01
N PRO A 719 14.74 -26.42 -10.46
CA PRO A 719 14.52 -25.09 -9.88
C PRO A 719 13.06 -24.62 -9.96
N THR A 720 12.30 -25.00 -10.99
CA THR A 720 10.88 -24.64 -11.14
C THR A 720 10.06 -25.23 -9.99
N LEU A 721 10.11 -26.55 -9.82
CA LEU A 721 9.37 -27.25 -8.78
C LEU A 721 9.85 -26.86 -7.37
N THR A 722 11.13 -26.51 -7.22
CA THR A 722 11.65 -25.94 -5.97
C THR A 722 11.03 -24.57 -5.70
N SER A 723 10.96 -23.68 -6.70
CA SER A 723 10.32 -22.37 -6.55
C SER A 723 8.82 -22.45 -6.26
N GLU A 724 8.12 -23.44 -6.83
CA GLU A 724 6.73 -23.73 -6.50
C GLU A 724 6.55 -24.12 -5.04
N ALA A 725 7.41 -25.01 -4.51
CA ALA A 725 7.38 -25.39 -3.10
C ALA A 725 7.64 -24.19 -2.17
N VAL A 726 8.58 -23.31 -2.54
CA VAL A 726 8.84 -22.05 -1.83
C VAL A 726 7.63 -21.12 -1.90
N ALA A 727 6.95 -21.01 -3.04
CA ALA A 727 5.75 -20.19 -3.22
C ALA A 727 4.56 -20.69 -2.36
N VAL A 728 4.41 -22.01 -2.20
CA VAL A 728 3.43 -22.61 -1.28
C VAL A 728 3.72 -22.20 0.16
N GLU A 729 4.97 -22.34 0.62
CA GLU A 729 5.38 -21.93 1.97
C GLU A 729 5.17 -20.42 2.17
N ALA A 730 5.56 -19.60 1.18
CA ALA A 730 5.40 -18.15 1.21
C ALA A 730 3.93 -17.77 1.43
N ARG A 731 3.00 -18.42 0.71
CA ARG A 731 1.56 -18.21 0.89
C ARG A 731 1.07 -18.62 2.27
N GLU A 732 1.50 -19.77 2.79
CA GLU A 732 1.16 -20.23 4.16
C GLU A 732 1.62 -19.23 5.23
N ARG A 733 2.66 -18.46 4.92
CA ARG A 733 3.23 -17.42 5.80
C ARG A 733 2.74 -16.00 5.47
N ASN A 734 1.66 -15.87 4.70
CA ASN A 734 1.05 -14.59 4.33
C ASN A 734 1.97 -13.65 3.52
N VAL A 735 2.98 -14.19 2.81
CA VAL A 735 3.72 -13.39 1.83
C VAL A 735 2.76 -12.99 0.70
N PRO A 736 2.72 -11.71 0.29
CA PRO A 736 1.81 -11.25 -0.76
C PRO A 736 1.97 -12.01 -2.08
N THR A 737 0.84 -12.36 -2.70
CA THR A 737 0.82 -13.16 -3.95
C THR A 737 0.27 -12.41 -5.16
N ASN A 738 -0.11 -11.14 -5.01
CA ASN A 738 -0.76 -10.37 -6.06
C ASN A 738 0.16 -10.01 -7.23
N VAL A 739 1.47 -9.89 -6.98
CA VAL A 739 2.49 -9.70 -8.01
C VAL A 739 3.47 -10.88 -7.97
N VAL A 740 3.72 -11.49 -9.12
CA VAL A 740 4.65 -12.62 -9.26
C VAL A 740 5.80 -12.20 -10.17
N TYR A 741 7.01 -12.30 -9.67
CA TYR A 741 8.24 -12.04 -10.41
C TYR A 741 8.76 -13.33 -10.99
N VAL A 742 8.92 -13.37 -12.32
CA VAL A 742 9.38 -14.54 -13.07
C VAL A 742 10.83 -14.30 -13.47
N THR A 743 11.70 -15.24 -13.16
CA THR A 743 13.13 -15.12 -13.42
C THR A 743 13.71 -16.44 -13.89
N ASP A 744 14.93 -16.40 -14.41
CA ASP A 744 15.58 -17.58 -14.99
C ASP A 744 16.16 -18.47 -13.88
N GLY A 745 15.70 -19.73 -13.82
CA GLY A 745 16.15 -20.72 -12.84
C GLY A 745 17.66 -20.98 -12.86
N GLU A 746 18.31 -20.74 -13.99
CA GLU A 746 19.77 -20.93 -14.17
C GLU A 746 20.60 -19.70 -13.76
N ARG A 747 19.97 -18.66 -13.17
CA ARG A 747 20.59 -17.38 -12.80
C ARG A 747 20.51 -17.08 -11.31
N PRO A 748 21.16 -17.86 -10.44
CA PRO A 748 20.97 -17.72 -9.00
C PRO A 748 21.48 -16.37 -8.42
N ILE A 749 22.42 -15.69 -9.09
CA ILE A 749 22.89 -14.35 -8.68
C ILE A 749 21.84 -13.26 -8.92
N ASP A 750 21.14 -13.31 -10.06
CA ASP A 750 20.05 -12.37 -10.37
C ASP A 750 18.87 -12.62 -9.44
N GLN A 751 18.58 -13.89 -9.19
CA GLN A 751 17.58 -14.35 -8.25
C GLN A 751 17.82 -13.81 -6.83
N ALA A 752 19.07 -13.75 -6.37
CA ALA A 752 19.41 -13.18 -5.06
C ALA A 752 19.13 -11.67 -4.98
N ALA A 753 19.54 -10.91 -6.01
CA ALA A 753 19.26 -9.48 -6.10
C ALA A 753 17.75 -9.20 -6.18
N LEU A 754 17.04 -9.99 -7.00
CA LEU A 754 15.59 -9.94 -7.10
C LEU A 754 14.92 -10.28 -5.77
N GLY A 755 15.40 -11.29 -5.05
CA GLY A 755 14.82 -11.71 -3.76
C GLY A 755 14.79 -10.60 -2.72
N ALA A 756 15.84 -9.77 -2.64
CA ALA A 756 15.87 -8.59 -1.77
C ALA A 756 14.77 -7.57 -2.14
N THR A 757 14.60 -7.32 -3.44
CA THR A 757 13.59 -6.39 -3.97
C THR A 757 12.18 -6.95 -3.78
N VAL A 758 11.92 -8.20 -4.14
CA VAL A 758 10.61 -8.87 -3.98
C VAL A 758 10.20 -8.86 -2.51
N ALA A 759 11.13 -9.13 -1.60
CA ALA A 759 10.86 -9.04 -0.16
C ALA A 759 10.50 -7.63 0.31
N ARG A 760 11.07 -6.58 -0.31
CA ARG A 760 10.79 -5.17 0.02
C ARG A 760 9.44 -4.69 -0.52
N VAL A 761 9.10 -5.03 -1.75
CA VAL A 761 7.85 -4.61 -2.40
C VAL A 761 6.67 -5.49 -1.99
N GLY A 762 6.93 -6.76 -1.67
CA GLY A 762 5.91 -7.75 -1.36
C GLY A 762 5.38 -8.40 -2.63
N GLY A 763 5.75 -9.65 -2.85
CA GLY A 763 5.34 -10.46 -3.99
C GLY A 763 5.90 -11.88 -3.89
N LEU A 764 5.56 -12.71 -4.88
CA LEU A 764 6.16 -14.03 -5.04
C LEU A 764 7.22 -14.04 -6.13
N MET A 765 8.09 -15.02 -6.07
CA MET A 765 9.13 -15.24 -7.07
C MET A 765 9.03 -16.67 -7.59
N LEU A 766 8.95 -16.83 -8.91
CA LEU A 766 9.00 -18.12 -9.59
C LEU A 766 10.24 -18.17 -10.48
N ALA A 767 10.97 -19.27 -10.39
CA ALA A 767 12.12 -19.54 -11.23
C ALA A 767 11.65 -20.44 -12.37
N GLU A 768 11.70 -19.95 -13.60
CA GLU A 768 11.30 -20.69 -14.79
C GLU A 768 12.45 -20.73 -15.80
N PRO A 769 12.54 -21.77 -16.64
CA PRO A 769 13.57 -21.82 -17.67
C PRO A 769 13.51 -20.58 -18.58
N ASN A 770 14.60 -19.82 -18.68
CA ASN A 770 14.67 -18.56 -19.45
C ASN A 770 13.68 -17.47 -19.00
N ALA A 771 13.17 -17.56 -17.76
CA ALA A 771 12.08 -16.73 -17.26
C ALA A 771 10.81 -16.78 -18.14
N ASP A 772 10.49 -17.96 -18.67
CA ASP A 772 9.33 -18.17 -19.56
C ASP A 772 8.01 -17.90 -18.82
N VAL A 773 7.21 -16.99 -19.37
CA VAL A 773 5.97 -16.52 -18.75
C VAL A 773 4.81 -17.51 -18.88
N ASP A 774 4.80 -18.36 -19.91
CA ASP A 774 3.76 -19.37 -20.09
C ASP A 774 4.03 -20.59 -19.18
N ALA A 775 5.29 -20.91 -18.92
CA ALA A 775 5.70 -21.81 -17.85
C ALA A 775 5.24 -21.28 -16.50
N ALA A 776 5.48 -20.00 -16.20
CA ALA A 776 5.01 -19.37 -14.96
C ALA A 776 3.49 -19.44 -14.81
N ARG A 777 2.71 -19.16 -15.87
CA ARG A 777 1.24 -19.33 -15.87
C ARG A 777 0.84 -20.77 -15.54
N SER A 778 1.51 -21.74 -16.14
CA SER A 778 1.28 -23.16 -15.88
C SER A 778 1.58 -23.53 -14.42
N SER A 779 2.63 -22.96 -13.83
CA SER A 779 2.98 -23.11 -12.42
C SER A 779 1.91 -22.50 -11.51
N LEU A 780 1.42 -21.29 -11.83
CA LEU A 780 0.32 -20.67 -11.09
C LEU A 780 -0.98 -21.48 -11.14
N ASP A 781 -1.31 -22.08 -12.29
CA ASP A 781 -2.47 -22.97 -12.42
C ASP A 781 -2.31 -24.23 -11.55
N ARG A 782 -1.13 -24.86 -11.55
CA ARG A 782 -0.82 -26.01 -10.66
C ARG A 782 -0.97 -25.65 -9.18
N LEU A 783 -0.54 -24.44 -8.81
CA LEU A 783 -0.59 -23.95 -7.43
C LEU A 783 -1.97 -23.42 -7.00
N GLY A 784 -2.92 -23.30 -7.93
CA GLY A 784 -4.22 -22.68 -7.69
C GLY A 784 -4.10 -21.19 -7.33
N LEU A 785 -3.10 -20.50 -7.87
CA LEU A 785 -2.78 -19.11 -7.57
C LEU A 785 -3.26 -18.13 -8.63
N THR A 786 -3.62 -18.58 -9.82
CA THR A 786 -3.98 -17.72 -10.98
C THR A 786 -5.02 -16.64 -10.63
N ALA A 787 -6.04 -16.98 -9.84
CA ALA A 787 -7.08 -16.03 -9.42
C ALA A 787 -6.58 -14.97 -8.42
N ALA A 788 -5.45 -15.20 -7.75
CA ALA A 788 -4.86 -14.31 -6.76
C ALA A 788 -3.72 -13.45 -7.33
N VAL A 789 -3.42 -13.54 -8.64
CA VAL A 789 -2.33 -12.79 -9.29
C VAL A 789 -2.90 -11.70 -10.21
N ASP A 790 -2.44 -10.48 -10.01
CA ASP A 790 -2.78 -9.31 -10.84
C ASP A 790 -1.81 -9.12 -12.00
N ARG A 791 -0.54 -9.45 -11.79
CA ARG A 791 0.52 -9.22 -12.79
C ARG A 791 1.71 -10.18 -12.64
N LEU A 792 2.28 -10.54 -13.79
CA LEU A 792 3.58 -11.18 -13.94
C LEU A 792 4.66 -10.14 -14.30
N VAL A 793 5.80 -10.18 -13.63
CA VAL A 793 6.95 -9.30 -13.91
C VAL A 793 8.17 -10.14 -14.28
N VAL A 794 8.55 -10.14 -15.55
CA VAL A 794 9.69 -10.91 -16.07
C VAL A 794 10.99 -10.15 -15.80
N VAL A 795 11.96 -10.84 -15.19
CA VAL A 795 13.26 -10.31 -14.79
C VAL A 795 14.36 -11.19 -15.34
N ARG A 796 15.16 -10.63 -16.25
CA ARG A 796 16.27 -11.32 -16.93
C ARG A 796 17.50 -10.41 -17.01
N SER A 797 18.67 -11.03 -17.05
CA SER A 797 19.91 -10.35 -17.40
C SER A 797 20.50 -10.92 -18.70
N ASP A 798 21.13 -10.06 -19.49
CA ASP A 798 21.95 -10.46 -20.62
C ASP A 798 23.40 -10.66 -20.18
N THR A 799 23.90 -11.88 -20.28
CA THR A 799 25.32 -12.19 -20.11
C THR A 799 25.96 -12.75 -21.36
N THR A 800 25.18 -12.91 -22.42
CA THR A 800 25.76 -13.13 -23.73
C THR A 800 26.06 -11.75 -24.28
N GLY A 801 27.31 -11.37 -24.52
CA GLY A 801 27.60 -10.14 -25.28
C GLY A 801 27.00 -10.11 -26.71
N ALA A 802 26.09 -11.02 -27.03
CA ALA A 802 25.48 -11.29 -28.32
C ALA A 802 24.45 -10.24 -28.72
N SER A 803 23.72 -9.58 -27.80
CA SER A 803 22.75 -8.56 -28.21
C SER A 803 23.44 -7.26 -28.64
N SER A 804 24.55 -6.87 -28.01
CA SER A 804 25.39 -5.75 -28.44
C SER A 804 26.06 -6.04 -29.79
N GLY A 805 26.59 -7.24 -29.97
CA GLY A 805 27.19 -7.67 -31.24
C GLY A 805 26.18 -7.76 -32.38
N LEU A 806 25.01 -8.36 -32.15
CA LEU A 806 23.95 -8.48 -33.14
C LEU A 806 23.30 -7.12 -33.43
N ARG A 807 23.13 -6.23 -32.45
CA ARG A 807 22.67 -4.85 -32.66
C ARG A 807 23.70 -4.00 -33.40
N LEU A 808 25.00 -4.14 -33.13
CA LEU A 808 26.06 -3.47 -33.89
C LEU A 808 26.13 -4.00 -35.32
N VAL A 809 25.99 -5.31 -35.51
CA VAL A 809 25.97 -5.96 -36.83
C VAL A 809 24.72 -5.56 -37.60
N LEU A 810 23.55 -5.49 -36.96
CA LEU A 810 22.32 -5.02 -37.59
C LEU A 810 22.39 -3.52 -37.91
N ALA A 811 22.94 -2.69 -37.02
CA ALA A 811 23.17 -1.26 -37.26
C ALA A 811 24.20 -1.04 -38.38
N ALA A 812 25.26 -1.84 -38.44
CA ALA A 812 26.25 -1.82 -39.52
C ALA A 812 25.64 -2.31 -40.84
N LEU A 813 24.79 -3.33 -40.81
CA LEU A 813 24.03 -3.80 -41.98
C LEU A 813 23.05 -2.74 -42.47
N ILE A 814 22.31 -2.08 -41.58
CA ILE A 814 21.39 -0.98 -41.93
C ILE A 814 22.16 0.21 -42.48
N PHE A 815 23.31 0.56 -41.90
CA PHE A 815 24.19 1.62 -42.40
C PHE A 815 24.76 1.27 -43.78
N LEU A 816 25.24 0.04 -43.97
CA LEU A 816 25.73 -0.45 -45.27
C LEU A 816 24.62 -0.52 -46.32
N LEU A 817 23.40 -0.89 -45.93
CA LEU A 817 22.23 -0.87 -46.81
C LEU A 817 21.87 0.56 -47.20
N GLY A 818 21.93 1.51 -46.26
CA GLY A 818 21.75 2.94 -46.51
C GLY A 818 22.82 3.52 -47.46
N VAL A 819 24.08 3.14 -47.27
CA VAL A 819 25.19 3.52 -48.15
C VAL A 819 25.03 2.89 -49.54
N ALA A 820 24.61 1.63 -49.64
CA ALA A 820 24.35 0.96 -50.91
C ALA A 820 23.18 1.61 -51.68
N ILE A 821 22.09 1.96 -51.00
CA ILE A 821 20.96 2.69 -51.57
C ILE A 821 21.39 4.08 -52.05
N MET A 822 22.22 4.78 -51.27
CA MET A 822 22.77 6.09 -51.64
C MET A 822 23.72 5.99 -52.86
N LEU A 823 24.54 4.95 -52.95
CA LEU A 823 25.43 4.70 -54.10
C LEU A 823 24.64 4.33 -55.36
N ILE A 824 23.56 3.56 -55.25
CA ILE A 824 22.65 3.26 -56.36
C ILE A 824 21.92 4.52 -56.84
N ALA A 825 21.49 5.38 -55.91
CA ALA A 825 20.88 6.68 -56.23
C ALA A 825 21.87 7.64 -56.91
N LEU A 826 23.15 7.60 -56.54
CA LEU A 826 24.22 8.35 -57.19
C LEU A 826 24.58 7.79 -58.58
N SER A 827 24.57 6.46 -58.76
CA SER A 827 24.81 5.83 -60.08
C SER A 827 23.68 6.08 -61.08
N HIS A 828 22.47 6.41 -60.60
CA HIS A 828 21.34 6.78 -61.45
C HIS A 828 21.30 8.29 -61.76
N ARG A 829 22.13 9.11 -61.11
CA ARG A 829 22.30 10.55 -61.43
C ARG A 829 23.28 10.83 -62.57
N GLU A 830 24.06 9.85 -63.03
CA GLU A 830 25.00 10.02 -64.15
C GLU A 830 24.39 9.76 -65.54
N LYS A 831 23.10 9.42 -65.64
CA LYS A 831 22.38 9.48 -66.91
C LYS A 831 21.65 10.81 -67.03
N GLY A 832 22.40 11.83 -67.42
CA GLY A 832 21.86 13.13 -67.79
C GLY A 832 20.88 13.02 -68.98
N PRO A 833 19.83 13.85 -69.03
CA PRO A 833 19.00 14.01 -70.22
C PRO A 833 19.75 14.82 -71.28
N THR A 834 19.73 14.30 -72.50
CA THR A 834 20.14 14.97 -73.75
C THR A 834 19.46 16.33 -73.94
N GLU A 835 20.27 17.33 -74.28
CA GLU A 835 19.87 18.67 -74.71
C GLU A 835 18.85 18.64 -75.85
N ILE A 836 17.80 19.44 -75.72
CA ILE A 836 17.09 20.05 -76.86
C ILE A 836 17.13 21.56 -76.62
N ALA A 837 17.70 22.26 -77.59
CA ALA A 837 17.89 23.71 -77.61
C ALA A 837 16.56 24.49 -77.75
N GLY A 838 16.48 25.68 -77.15
CA GLY A 838 15.36 26.61 -77.38
C GLY A 838 15.26 27.79 -76.41
N SER A 839 16.14 28.77 -76.61
CA SER A 839 16.16 30.20 -76.26
C SER A 839 14.98 30.97 -75.60
N GLU A 840 15.38 32.01 -74.86
CA GLU A 840 14.73 33.31 -74.50
C GLU A 840 13.81 33.36 -73.26
N THR A 841 14.26 33.89 -72.12
CA THR A 841 14.33 35.31 -71.67
C THR A 841 13.00 36.09 -71.70
N GLY A 842 12.52 36.48 -70.52
CA GLY A 842 11.44 37.45 -70.35
C GLY A 842 11.17 37.82 -68.88
N LEU A 843 11.77 38.92 -68.44
CA LEU A 843 11.66 39.56 -67.12
C LEU A 843 10.27 40.12 -66.77
N SER A 844 10.09 40.38 -65.45
CA SER A 844 9.28 41.46 -64.82
C SER A 844 7.83 41.06 -64.44
N ARG A 845 7.29 41.30 -63.23
CA ARG A 845 7.38 42.50 -62.38
C ARG A 845 6.65 42.31 -61.02
N SER A 846 7.06 43.11 -60.01
CA SER A 846 6.35 43.61 -58.80
C SER A 846 5.79 42.59 -57.78
N ARG A 847 6.28 42.48 -56.54
CA ARG A 847 6.30 43.43 -55.39
C ARG A 847 4.89 43.74 -54.85
N VAL A 848 4.57 43.27 -53.62
CA VAL A 848 4.16 44.06 -52.42
C VAL A 848 3.56 43.16 -51.32
N ARG A 849 3.89 43.53 -50.07
CA ARG A 849 3.56 43.07 -48.71
C ARG A 849 2.13 42.60 -48.38
N GLY A 850 2.04 41.77 -47.33
CA GLY A 850 0.94 41.71 -46.34
C GLY A 850 0.98 40.39 -45.55
N ARG A 851 1.72 40.27 -44.43
CA ARG A 851 1.37 40.56 -43.02
C ARG A 851 0.39 39.55 -42.38
N SER A 852 0.98 38.70 -41.51
CA SER A 852 0.49 38.05 -40.28
C SER A 852 -1.01 37.93 -39.99
N GLY A 853 -1.40 36.69 -39.69
CA GLY A 853 -2.32 36.26 -38.63
C GLY A 853 -1.77 34.95 -38.08
#